data_AF-A0A1M6ZSV7-F1
#
_entry.id   AF-A0A1M6ZSV7-F1
#
_cell.length_a   1.000
_cell.length_b   1.000
_cell.length_c   1.000
_cell.angle_alpha   90.00
_cell.angle_beta   90.00
_cell.angle_gamma   90.00
#
_symmetry.space_group_name_H-M   'P 1'
#
loop_
_entity.id
_entity.type
_entity.pdbx_description
1 polymer ?
#
loop_
_entity_poly.entity_id
_entity_poly.type
_entity_poly.pdbx_seq_one_letter_code
_entity_poly.pdbx_strand_id
1 'polypeptide(L)'
;MRKYLLFVLYAITYSWSTPKPMESVENYNILIVHGAYGSDKGIAKNSNYPSAYEDTTFLGDATLGGYTSNNRITRWIAENIFEEKIRKKEYENARNSHIYHWRSFTNPANSSLNNARELGYRIWNDNGTFGKRRALFEEAQEVKAVVVQKITTDSGIKIDTIGRGQTALQLIRKNSDLYRQIPSRYILIGHSMGGVVAREYVQNSDYYHGDVDKVITLDSPHEGTGALNMQLDMVDGIRATAEGVTGAIATSGTLGLFLASTGSDLETSTVGLLGLASSMAASSIHYSVGELMSLFLEKYEPTDPLVYYVDPSAGLQNNISALKSLVNETDSLPMFRLLAGAHSMTFTDPKSGWRTPLSFFIPDMVTVPFTNLAYQIHGGESFSANYANAFTGYVIGLLGGINVQGHGSSLVETDIGLARHTEMLTNPDVDVRRGEFNAAIHSTETWSSSLMKVSLAAGTALLAADLIPFPYNKIARAAIATGAAAGISASVASAVSAGMLDLAESHMMPLYKKNLEKWFGNTNSFSLVNAGSSEYTPYLMEDFLYERPFVNLALLDSATLDSLQMNPEAKLNRNCYYLDSRNTARCAVGLFAKADDFRSAQRMQPVSALVPLRFRSSSDWSRMGVKVDRWERVDGLTPDGELAPKSVPIRHMERYAAPSIAVDDWIEKYSFVVDDLMPHRLRQIRMNFNYQEEIAWECDISKDAQASDACVVYKRSGGGEWAVDSSVGDNGRVRHPVQKNGIFDFEPRKYGYSNLLLLQKDNQNTVTVSTVNKIGLSNTQRFYYLFKAT
;
A
#
# COMPACT_ATOMS: atom_id res chain seq x y z
N MET A 1 -2.42 -24.20 -35.13
CA MET A 1 -2.70 -24.36 -33.68
C MET A 1 -1.45 -24.41 -32.80
N ARG A 2 -0.46 -25.28 -33.04
CA ARG A 2 0.75 -25.40 -32.18
C ARG A 2 1.59 -24.11 -32.05
N LYS A 3 1.65 -23.28 -33.11
CA LYS A 3 2.30 -21.95 -33.08
C LYS A 3 1.49 -20.89 -32.32
N TYR A 4 0.15 -20.96 -32.36
CA TYR A 4 -0.72 -20.10 -31.57
C TYR A 4 -0.69 -20.46 -30.09
N LEU A 5 -0.62 -21.75 -29.75
CA LEU A 5 -0.46 -22.20 -28.36
C LEU A 5 0.90 -21.78 -27.78
N LEU A 6 1.98 -21.85 -28.57
CA LEU A 6 3.30 -21.34 -28.18
C LEU A 6 3.32 -19.82 -28.05
N PHE A 7 2.59 -19.08 -28.89
CA PHE A 7 2.47 -17.63 -28.77
C PHE A 7 1.62 -17.21 -27.57
N VAL A 8 0.55 -17.96 -27.27
CA VAL A 8 -0.26 -17.78 -26.05
C VAL A 8 0.56 -18.16 -24.80
N LEU A 9 1.34 -19.26 -24.84
CA LEU A 9 2.27 -19.60 -23.76
C LEU A 9 3.39 -18.56 -23.61
N TYR A 10 3.92 -18.02 -24.71
CA TYR A 10 4.93 -16.95 -24.71
C TYR A 10 4.35 -15.63 -24.17
N ALA A 11 3.12 -15.28 -24.52
CA ALA A 11 2.40 -14.12 -23.98
C ALA A 11 2.02 -14.30 -22.50
N ILE A 12 1.69 -15.53 -22.07
CA ILE A 12 1.46 -15.88 -20.66
C ILE A 12 2.78 -15.83 -19.85
N THR A 13 3.94 -16.08 -20.47
CA THR A 13 5.24 -15.95 -19.80
C THR A 13 5.78 -14.52 -19.74
N TYR A 14 5.25 -13.58 -20.54
CA TYR A 14 5.70 -12.18 -20.59
C TYR A 14 4.90 -11.21 -19.71
N SER A 15 3.96 -11.72 -18.90
CA SER A 15 3.13 -10.91 -18.00
C SER A 15 3.37 -11.22 -16.52
N TRP A 16 4.46 -11.90 -16.19
CA TRP A 16 4.86 -12.13 -14.81
C TRP A 16 5.89 -11.07 -14.45
N SER A 17 5.44 -9.89 -14.01
CA SER A 17 6.28 -9.11 -13.11
C SER A 17 6.66 -10.08 -11.98
N THR A 18 7.94 -10.43 -11.90
CA THR A 18 8.37 -11.44 -10.94
C THR A 18 8.10 -10.86 -9.54
N PRO A 19 7.21 -11.44 -8.73
CA PRO A 19 6.74 -10.80 -7.49
C PRO A 19 7.94 -10.50 -6.61
N LYS A 20 8.21 -9.24 -6.27
CA LYS A 20 9.43 -8.86 -5.52
C LYS A 20 9.34 -9.40 -4.08
N PRO A 21 10.43 -9.97 -3.52
CA PRO A 21 10.39 -10.58 -2.20
C PRO A 21 10.33 -9.48 -1.14
N MET A 22 9.49 -9.67 -0.13
CA MET A 22 9.31 -8.72 0.96
C MET A 22 9.95 -9.26 2.24
N GLU A 23 10.58 -8.42 3.04
CA GLU A 23 11.24 -8.86 4.28
C GLU A 23 10.31 -8.83 5.49
N SER A 24 10.83 -9.26 6.65
CA SER A 24 10.16 -9.02 7.92
C SER A 24 9.90 -7.54 8.15
N VAL A 25 8.74 -7.22 8.74
CA VAL A 25 8.36 -5.88 9.20
C VAL A 25 9.42 -5.22 10.10
N GLU A 26 10.27 -6.00 10.76
CA GLU A 26 11.39 -5.48 11.57
C GLU A 26 12.45 -4.72 10.75
N ASN A 27 12.51 -4.96 9.43
CA ASN A 27 13.43 -4.29 8.51
C ASN A 27 12.82 -3.06 7.80
N TYR A 28 11.53 -2.77 8.05
CA TYR A 28 10.78 -1.69 7.40
C TYR A 28 10.50 -0.48 8.31
N ASN A 29 10.57 0.70 7.71
CA ASN A 29 9.86 1.90 8.16
C ASN A 29 8.62 2.08 7.30
N ILE A 30 7.44 2.12 7.92
CA ILE A 30 6.18 2.31 7.21
C ILE A 30 5.78 3.77 7.35
N LEU A 31 5.90 4.56 6.30
CA LEU A 31 5.64 5.98 6.36
C LEU A 31 4.24 6.27 5.87
N ILE A 32 3.49 6.97 6.70
CA ILE A 32 2.14 7.42 6.38
C ILE A 32 2.24 8.87 5.91
N VAL A 33 1.85 9.11 4.66
CA VAL A 33 2.09 10.38 3.96
C VAL A 33 0.75 10.99 3.53
N HIS A 34 0.51 12.25 3.89
CA HIS A 34 -0.60 13.05 3.35
C HIS A 34 -0.02 14.32 2.72
N GLY A 35 -0.53 14.76 1.56
CA GLY A 35 0.06 15.89 0.83
C GLY A 35 -0.89 16.97 0.33
N ALA A 36 -2.07 17.17 0.93
CA ALA A 36 -3.11 18.04 0.34
C ALA A 36 -3.82 18.95 1.36
N TYR A 37 -3.34 19.08 2.59
CA TYR A 37 -3.99 19.99 3.54
C TYR A 37 -3.67 21.45 3.22
N GLY A 38 -4.46 22.38 3.78
CA GLY A 38 -4.13 23.80 3.79
C GLY A 38 -2.73 24.07 4.35
N SER A 39 -2.10 25.14 3.88
CA SER A 39 -0.74 25.53 4.31
C SER A 39 -0.66 25.78 5.83
N ASP A 40 -1.78 26.16 6.46
CA ASP A 40 -1.94 26.35 7.91
C ASP A 40 -1.80 25.05 8.72
N LYS A 41 -1.99 23.89 8.09
CA LYS A 41 -1.85 22.57 8.72
C LYS A 41 -0.41 22.06 8.74
N GLY A 42 0.52 22.80 8.12
CA GLY A 42 1.94 22.49 8.13
C GLY A 42 2.63 22.83 9.45
N ILE A 43 3.95 22.72 9.46
CA ILE A 43 4.78 23.19 10.57
C ILE A 43 5.33 24.60 10.26
N ALA A 44 5.16 25.53 11.20
CA ALA A 44 5.69 26.89 11.05
C ALA A 44 7.23 26.90 11.10
N LYS A 45 7.87 27.87 10.46
CA LYS A 45 9.32 28.04 10.54
C LYS A 45 9.74 28.32 11.99
N ASN A 46 10.62 27.48 12.54
CA ASN A 46 11.11 27.62 13.90
C ASN A 46 12.47 26.92 14.03
N SER A 47 13.53 27.71 14.24
CA SER A 47 14.91 27.23 14.40
C SER A 47 15.15 26.46 15.70
N ASN A 48 14.20 26.48 16.64
CA ASN A 48 14.31 25.84 17.95
C ASN A 48 13.65 24.47 18.03
N TYR A 49 13.10 23.94 16.93
CA TYR A 49 12.52 22.61 16.96
C TYR A 49 13.56 21.56 17.38
N PRO A 50 13.22 20.68 18.34
CA PRO A 50 14.09 19.58 18.73
C PRO A 50 14.19 18.55 17.60
N SER A 51 15.09 17.58 17.75
CA SER A 51 15.17 16.47 16.81
C SER A 51 13.94 15.56 16.97
N ALA A 52 13.64 14.72 15.97
CA ALA A 52 12.43 13.88 16.02
C ALA A 52 12.41 12.94 17.23
N TYR A 53 13.58 12.43 17.65
CA TYR A 53 13.70 11.61 18.83
C TYR A 53 13.43 12.39 20.12
N GLU A 54 13.94 13.62 20.24
CA GLU A 54 13.79 14.47 21.44
C GLU A 54 12.38 15.05 21.60
N ASP A 55 11.64 15.16 20.49
CA ASP A 55 10.29 15.69 20.50
C ASP A 55 9.31 14.79 21.27
N THR A 56 8.41 15.42 21.99
CA THR A 56 7.36 14.75 22.78
C THR A 56 5.96 15.09 22.28
N THR A 57 5.87 15.99 21.30
CA THR A 57 4.64 16.50 20.72
C THR A 57 4.62 16.26 19.22
N PHE A 58 3.45 15.91 18.68
CA PHE A 58 3.25 15.90 17.23
C PHE A 58 3.32 17.34 16.69
N LEU A 59 3.97 17.54 15.53
CA LEU A 59 4.08 18.87 14.91
C LEU A 59 3.18 19.01 13.67
N GLY A 60 2.37 20.06 13.65
CA GLY A 60 1.41 20.36 12.59
C GLY A 60 0.08 19.60 12.77
N ASP A 61 -0.83 19.77 11.83
CA ASP A 61 -2.20 19.23 11.90
C ASP A 61 -2.56 18.35 10.68
N ALA A 62 -1.69 18.27 9.67
CA ALA A 62 -1.86 17.40 8.51
C ALA A 62 -1.49 15.95 8.88
N THR A 63 -2.50 15.16 9.24
CA THR A 63 -2.33 13.79 9.73
C THR A 63 -3.37 12.84 9.16
N LEU A 64 -2.98 11.59 8.88
CA LEU A 64 -3.93 10.49 8.58
C LEU A 64 -4.49 9.83 9.85
N GLY A 65 -4.26 10.47 11.01
CA GLY A 65 -4.58 10.01 12.35
C GLY A 65 -3.33 9.64 13.14
N GLY A 66 -3.24 10.14 14.37
CA GLY A 66 -2.16 9.78 15.30
C GLY A 66 -2.32 8.35 15.83
N TYR A 67 -1.29 7.84 16.51
CA TYR A 67 -1.30 6.50 17.12
C TYR A 67 -2.44 6.29 18.13
N THR A 68 -2.96 7.36 18.72
CA THR A 68 -4.05 7.29 19.69
C THR A 68 -5.45 7.40 19.06
N SER A 69 -5.54 7.73 17.77
CA SER A 69 -6.80 7.93 17.05
C SER A 69 -7.49 6.60 16.75
N ASN A 70 -8.41 6.17 17.62
CA ASN A 70 -9.17 4.90 17.55
C ASN A 70 -9.81 4.59 16.18
N ASN A 71 -10.19 5.62 15.42
CA ASN A 71 -10.97 5.48 14.19
C ASN A 71 -10.15 5.71 12.93
N ARG A 72 -8.81 5.77 13.02
CA ARG A 72 -7.95 6.14 11.89
C ARG A 72 -7.00 5.03 11.47
N ILE A 73 -6.58 5.07 10.20
CA ILE A 73 -5.78 4.04 9.53
C ILE A 73 -4.47 3.72 10.27
N THR A 74 -3.75 4.73 10.77
CA THR A 74 -2.47 4.54 11.48
C THR A 74 -2.61 3.54 12.62
N ARG A 75 -3.62 3.76 13.48
CA ARG A 75 -3.87 2.87 14.61
C ARG A 75 -4.42 1.52 14.17
N TRP A 76 -5.31 1.52 13.18
CA TRP A 76 -5.89 0.27 12.67
C TRP A 76 -4.81 -0.65 12.08
N ILE A 77 -3.86 -0.14 11.30
CA ILE A 77 -2.74 -0.92 10.76
C ILE A 77 -1.86 -1.43 11.91
N ALA A 78 -1.49 -0.56 12.85
CA ALA A 78 -0.66 -0.94 14.00
C ALA A 78 -1.28 -2.08 14.81
N GLU A 79 -2.57 -1.99 15.16
CA GLU A 79 -3.25 -2.98 15.99
C GLU A 79 -3.64 -4.26 15.22
N ASN A 80 -4.23 -4.13 14.02
CA ASN A 80 -4.88 -5.26 13.34
C ASN A 80 -3.94 -6.00 12.38
N ILE A 81 -2.97 -5.29 11.80
CA ILE A 81 -2.02 -5.88 10.85
C ILE A 81 -0.72 -6.25 11.55
N PHE A 82 -0.09 -5.31 12.26
CA PHE A 82 1.22 -5.50 12.90
C PHE A 82 1.16 -5.93 14.36
N GLU A 83 -0.03 -5.97 14.96
CA GLU A 83 -0.27 -6.45 16.32
C GLU A 83 0.59 -5.72 17.35
N GLU A 84 0.81 -4.44 17.13
CA GLU A 84 1.65 -3.59 17.97
C GLU A 84 0.95 -3.24 19.29
N LYS A 85 1.75 -3.18 20.36
CA LYS A 85 1.27 -2.71 21.64
C LYS A 85 1.12 -1.19 21.63
N ILE A 86 -0.12 -0.70 21.64
CA ILE A 86 -0.39 0.73 21.73
C ILE A 86 -0.03 1.27 23.11
N ARG A 87 0.81 2.31 23.11
CA ARG A 87 1.24 3.04 24.30
C ARG A 87 0.38 4.27 24.51
N LYS A 88 0.29 4.71 25.77
CA LYS A 88 -0.52 5.86 26.17
C LYS A 88 0.00 7.18 25.58
N LYS A 89 1.32 7.31 25.43
CA LYS A 89 1.96 8.54 24.95
C LYS A 89 2.38 8.37 23.50
N GLU A 90 2.03 9.33 22.66
CA GLU A 90 2.25 9.21 21.21
C GLU A 90 3.73 9.09 20.83
N TYR A 91 4.62 9.79 21.54
CA TYR A 91 6.06 9.71 21.25
C TYR A 91 6.65 8.34 21.56
N GLU A 92 6.05 7.61 22.52
CA GLU A 92 6.48 6.24 22.79
C GLU A 92 6.05 5.32 21.64
N ASN A 93 4.86 5.53 21.08
CA ASN A 93 4.43 4.81 19.88
C ASN A 93 5.36 5.11 18.71
N ALA A 94 5.65 6.38 18.41
CA ALA A 94 6.56 6.75 17.31
C ALA A 94 7.95 6.09 17.39
N ARG A 95 8.47 5.89 18.61
CA ARG A 95 9.78 5.24 18.83
C ARG A 95 9.76 3.71 18.74
N ASN A 96 8.59 3.07 18.72
CA ASN A 96 8.48 1.60 18.86
C ASN A 96 7.50 0.93 17.88
N SER A 97 6.75 1.74 17.14
CA SER A 97 5.91 1.33 16.04
C SER A 97 6.76 1.11 14.79
N HIS A 98 6.38 0.17 13.94
CA HIS A 98 6.93 0.01 12.59
C HIS A 98 6.52 1.19 11.70
N ILE A 99 5.35 1.76 11.97
CA ILE A 99 4.81 2.96 11.34
C ILE A 99 5.55 4.20 11.87
N TYR A 100 5.88 5.13 10.98
CA TYR A 100 6.35 6.47 11.30
C TYR A 100 5.34 7.52 10.81
N HIS A 101 4.88 8.34 11.74
CA HIS A 101 4.05 9.51 11.51
C HIS A 101 4.20 10.44 12.73
N TRP A 102 5.13 11.39 12.65
CA TRP A 102 5.53 12.23 13.80
C TRP A 102 5.49 13.73 13.54
N ARG A 103 5.23 14.14 12.30
CA ARG A 103 4.90 15.52 11.92
C ARG A 103 4.24 15.59 10.56
N SER A 104 3.62 16.72 10.30
CA SER A 104 3.16 17.18 8.99
C SER A 104 4.33 17.61 8.09
N PHE A 105 4.07 17.73 6.79
CA PHE A 105 4.96 18.51 5.90
C PHE A 105 5.02 19.98 6.33
N THR A 106 6.10 20.68 6.00
CA THR A 106 6.23 22.12 6.31
C THR A 106 5.16 22.95 5.62
N ASN A 107 4.84 22.64 4.37
CA ASN A 107 3.71 23.20 3.66
C ASN A 107 2.95 22.07 2.94
N PRO A 108 1.88 21.53 3.55
CA PRO A 108 1.07 20.49 2.92
C PRO A 108 0.43 20.93 1.59
N ALA A 109 0.22 22.23 1.36
CA ALA A 109 -0.29 22.81 0.11
C ALA A 109 0.82 23.14 -0.91
N ASN A 110 2.04 22.63 -0.71
CA ASN A 110 3.13 22.77 -1.68
C ASN A 110 3.00 21.75 -2.82
N SER A 111 3.78 21.93 -3.89
CA SER A 111 3.86 20.95 -4.97
C SER A 111 4.40 19.60 -4.48
N SER A 112 3.98 18.51 -5.12
CA SER A 112 4.47 17.17 -4.75
C SER A 112 5.99 17.04 -4.91
N LEU A 113 6.57 17.73 -5.90
CA LEU A 113 8.02 17.83 -6.09
C LEU A 113 8.75 18.35 -4.84
N ASN A 114 8.25 19.43 -4.24
CA ASN A 114 8.87 20.00 -3.04
C ASN A 114 8.64 19.12 -1.81
N ASN A 115 7.44 18.56 -1.66
CA ASN A 115 7.13 17.65 -0.56
C ASN A 115 7.88 16.32 -0.68
N ALA A 116 8.21 15.85 -1.90
CA ALA A 116 9.04 14.67 -2.12
C ALA A 116 10.50 14.89 -1.69
N ARG A 117 11.02 16.12 -1.86
CA ARG A 117 12.31 16.50 -1.28
C ARG A 117 12.26 16.48 0.24
N GLU A 118 11.20 17.00 0.85
CA GLU A 118 11.01 16.91 2.30
C GLU A 118 10.84 15.47 2.81
N LEU A 119 10.25 14.60 1.99
CA LEU A 119 10.05 13.20 2.32
C LEU A 119 11.39 12.47 2.50
N GLY A 120 12.31 12.60 1.54
CA GLY A 120 13.52 11.76 1.51
C GLY A 120 14.84 12.43 1.09
N TYR A 121 14.85 13.70 0.67
CA TYR A 121 16.10 14.37 0.31
C TYR A 121 16.90 14.72 1.56
N ARG A 122 18.07 14.10 1.71
CA ARG A 122 18.80 14.12 2.99
C ARG A 122 19.21 15.52 3.44
N ILE A 123 19.49 16.44 2.50
CA ILE A 123 19.92 17.83 2.83
C ILE A 123 18.73 18.76 3.10
N TRP A 124 17.53 18.18 3.17
CA TRP A 124 16.35 18.95 3.50
C TRP A 124 16.53 19.55 4.90
N ASN A 125 16.35 20.88 4.98
CA ASN A 125 16.54 21.70 6.19
C ASN A 125 18.00 21.89 6.68
N ASP A 126 19.01 21.74 5.81
CA ASP A 126 20.42 22.04 6.18
C ASP A 126 20.67 23.49 6.61
N ASN A 127 19.83 24.41 6.15
CA ASN A 127 19.87 25.81 6.58
C ASN A 127 19.31 26.04 7.99
N GLY A 128 18.80 25.00 8.67
CA GLY A 128 18.27 25.08 10.03
C GLY A 128 16.96 25.85 10.18
N THR A 129 16.23 26.10 9.09
CA THR A 129 14.95 26.85 9.10
C THR A 129 13.91 26.23 10.04
N PHE A 130 13.87 24.90 10.11
CA PHE A 130 12.99 24.09 10.94
C PHE A 130 13.77 23.42 12.08
N GLY A 131 14.79 24.11 12.61
CA GLY A 131 15.59 23.65 13.73
C GLY A 131 16.31 22.34 13.42
N LYS A 132 16.24 21.37 14.35
CA LYS A 132 16.90 20.07 14.21
C LYS A 132 16.08 19.03 13.44
N ARG A 133 14.96 19.42 12.81
CA ARG A 133 14.13 18.50 12.00
C ARG A 133 14.86 18.11 10.72
N ARG A 134 14.52 16.93 10.19
CA ARG A 134 15.17 16.31 9.02
C ARG A 134 14.12 15.76 8.07
N ALA A 135 14.57 15.26 6.92
CA ALA A 135 13.68 14.57 6.00
C ALA A 135 12.94 13.43 6.72
N LEU A 136 11.68 13.18 6.37
CA LEU A 136 10.83 12.22 7.08
C LEU A 136 11.43 10.81 7.14
N PHE A 137 12.15 10.39 6.09
CA PHE A 137 12.90 9.13 6.06
C PHE A 137 13.98 9.09 7.16
N GLU A 138 14.78 10.14 7.27
CA GLU A 138 15.82 10.21 8.30
C GLU A 138 15.21 10.26 9.70
N GLU A 139 14.12 11.00 9.89
CA GLU A 139 13.44 11.04 11.18
C GLU A 139 12.85 9.68 11.58
N ALA A 140 12.32 8.90 10.62
CA ALA A 140 11.83 7.54 10.86
C ALA A 140 12.94 6.60 11.38
N GLN A 141 14.16 6.75 10.86
CA GLN A 141 15.34 6.06 11.37
C GLN A 141 15.76 6.61 12.73
N GLU A 142 15.78 7.92 12.89
CA GLU A 142 16.20 8.63 14.10
C GLU A 142 15.40 8.16 15.32
N VAL A 143 14.06 8.13 15.22
CA VAL A 143 13.21 7.77 16.37
C VAL A 143 13.40 6.32 16.84
N LYS A 144 13.92 5.44 15.97
CA LYS A 144 14.21 4.02 16.25
C LYS A 144 15.67 3.76 16.59
N ALA A 145 16.57 4.71 16.32
CA ALA A 145 18.01 4.51 16.48
C ALA A 145 18.40 4.43 17.96
N VAL A 146 18.90 3.25 18.37
CA VAL A 146 19.44 3.00 19.70
C VAL A 146 20.70 2.16 19.57
N VAL A 147 21.79 2.60 20.19
CA VAL A 147 23.03 1.81 20.31
C VAL A 147 23.20 1.44 21.77
N VAL A 148 23.32 0.13 22.04
CA VAL A 148 23.51 -0.40 23.38
C VAL A 148 24.86 -1.13 23.50
N GLN A 149 25.49 -1.00 24.67
CA GLN A 149 26.65 -1.77 25.08
C GLN A 149 26.22 -2.81 26.10
N LYS A 150 26.76 -4.02 26.00
CA LYS A 150 26.71 -4.98 27.10
C LYS A 150 27.93 -4.76 28.00
N ILE A 151 27.70 -4.53 29.28
CA ILE A 151 28.71 -4.39 30.32
C ILE A 151 28.54 -5.58 31.26
N THR A 152 29.52 -6.48 31.29
CA THR A 152 29.53 -7.59 32.25
C THR A 152 29.99 -7.05 33.60
N THR A 153 29.15 -7.19 34.62
CA THR A 153 29.44 -6.86 36.02
C THR A 153 29.47 -8.13 36.86
N ASP A 154 30.04 -8.08 38.06
CA ASP A 154 30.05 -9.22 39.00
C ASP A 154 28.63 -9.70 39.36
N SER A 155 27.62 -8.83 39.21
CA SER A 155 26.18 -9.09 39.37
C SER A 155 25.44 -9.54 38.11
N GLY A 156 26.14 -9.76 36.99
CA GLY A 156 25.57 -10.19 35.71
C GLY A 156 25.74 -9.18 34.57
N ILE A 157 25.06 -9.43 33.45
CA ILE A 157 25.14 -8.58 32.24
C ILE A 157 24.22 -7.36 32.41
N LYS A 158 24.80 -6.16 32.43
CA LYS A 158 24.08 -4.89 32.35
C LYS A 158 24.08 -4.40 30.90
N ILE A 159 22.92 -4.04 30.37
CA ILE A 159 22.81 -3.37 29.06
C ILE A 159 22.80 -1.87 29.31
N ASP A 160 23.82 -1.16 28.83
CA ASP A 160 23.91 0.29 28.89
C ASP A 160 23.61 0.91 27.53
N THR A 161 22.97 2.08 27.50
CA THR A 161 22.66 2.75 26.23
C THR A 161 23.75 3.78 25.92
N ILE A 162 24.52 3.55 24.86
CA ILE A 162 25.62 4.44 24.44
C ILE A 162 25.07 5.66 23.69
N GLY A 163 23.97 5.50 22.96
CA GLY A 163 23.37 6.58 22.18
C GLY A 163 21.93 6.28 21.81
N ARG A 164 21.18 7.37 21.56
CA ARG A 164 19.80 7.37 21.07
C ARG A 164 19.64 8.46 20.01
N GLY A 165 18.60 8.35 19.20
CA GLY A 165 18.25 9.39 18.24
C GLY A 165 19.38 9.64 17.24
N GLN A 166 19.65 10.91 16.96
CA GLN A 166 20.62 11.29 15.96
C GLN A 166 22.06 10.84 16.29
N THR A 167 22.46 10.84 17.56
CA THR A 167 23.77 10.33 17.97
C THR A 167 23.92 8.83 17.64
N ALA A 168 22.88 8.03 17.89
CA ALA A 168 22.88 6.61 17.53
C ALA A 168 22.91 6.42 16.01
N LEU A 169 22.09 7.16 15.27
CA LEU A 169 22.01 7.05 13.83
C LEU A 169 23.36 7.33 13.14
N GLN A 170 24.10 8.33 13.62
CA GLN A 170 25.44 8.65 13.14
C GLN A 170 26.45 7.55 13.41
N LEU A 171 26.40 6.97 14.62
CA LEU A 171 27.25 5.84 14.98
C LEU A 171 26.96 4.64 14.08
N ILE A 172 25.69 4.35 13.81
CA ILE A 172 25.28 3.25 12.94
C ILE A 172 25.74 3.48 11.48
N ARG A 173 25.57 4.68 10.92
CA ARG A 173 26.00 4.99 9.55
C ARG A 173 27.52 4.87 9.35
N LYS A 174 28.30 5.18 10.39
CA LYS A 174 29.76 5.04 10.40
C LYS A 174 30.23 3.58 10.51
N ASN A 175 29.40 2.67 11.04
CA ASN A 175 29.77 1.29 11.34
C ASN A 175 28.89 0.29 10.57
N SER A 176 29.44 -0.27 9.50
CA SER A 176 28.69 -1.16 8.58
C SER A 176 28.09 -2.42 9.22
N ASP A 177 28.65 -2.86 10.34
CA ASP A 177 28.19 -3.98 11.18
C ASP A 177 26.91 -3.64 11.96
N LEU A 178 26.70 -2.37 12.30
CA LEU A 178 25.52 -1.90 13.03
C LEU A 178 24.33 -1.60 12.11
N TYR A 179 24.54 -1.52 10.80
CA TYR A 179 23.49 -1.06 9.87
C TYR A 179 22.26 -1.97 9.85
N ARG A 180 22.43 -3.28 10.10
CA ARG A 180 21.33 -4.24 10.22
C ARG A 180 20.44 -4.02 11.46
N GLN A 181 20.84 -3.11 12.36
CA GLN A 181 20.09 -2.82 13.60
C GLN A 181 19.02 -1.76 13.41
N ILE A 182 19.01 -1.03 12.28
CA ILE A 182 17.97 -0.06 11.98
C ILE A 182 17.21 -0.44 10.71
N PRO A 183 15.87 -0.30 10.70
CA PRO A 183 15.10 -0.41 9.49
C PRO A 183 15.59 0.62 8.46
N SER A 184 15.88 0.16 7.25
CA SER A 184 16.45 0.96 6.16
C SER A 184 15.65 0.91 4.87
N ARG A 185 14.62 0.05 4.82
CA ARG A 185 13.67 -0.02 3.71
C ARG A 185 12.38 0.66 4.09
N TYR A 186 11.67 1.18 3.10
CA TYR A 186 10.45 1.94 3.30
C TYR A 186 9.26 1.30 2.58
N ILE A 187 8.13 1.28 3.27
CA ILE A 187 6.80 1.12 2.66
C ILE A 187 6.10 2.47 2.82
N LEU A 188 5.73 3.08 1.71
CA LEU A 188 5.01 4.36 1.72
C LEU A 188 3.52 4.08 1.60
N ILE A 189 2.72 4.60 2.52
CA ILE A 189 1.26 4.60 2.45
C ILE A 189 0.82 6.05 2.32
N GLY A 190 0.55 6.46 1.09
CA GLY A 190 0.18 7.82 0.75
C GLY A 190 -1.31 7.96 0.51
N HIS A 191 -1.96 8.95 1.12
CA HIS A 191 -3.35 9.30 0.83
C HIS A 191 -3.41 10.60 0.03
N SER A 192 -4.35 10.70 -0.92
CA SER A 192 -4.53 11.91 -1.73
C SER A 192 -3.20 12.29 -2.39
N MET A 193 -2.82 13.55 -2.36
CA MET A 193 -1.52 14.02 -2.83
C MET A 193 -0.31 13.40 -2.11
N GLY A 194 -0.48 12.79 -0.93
CA GLY A 194 0.59 12.04 -0.28
C GLY A 194 1.05 10.82 -1.08
N GLY A 195 0.14 10.19 -1.83
CA GLY A 195 0.49 9.11 -2.77
C GLY A 195 1.22 9.63 -4.00
N VAL A 196 0.89 10.85 -4.47
CA VAL A 196 1.62 11.52 -5.55
C VAL A 196 3.03 11.92 -5.08
N VAL A 197 3.17 12.42 -3.85
CA VAL A 197 4.48 12.70 -3.23
C VAL A 197 5.35 11.44 -3.13
N ALA A 198 4.77 10.32 -2.70
CA ALA A 198 5.47 9.03 -2.64
C ALA A 198 5.93 8.56 -4.03
N ARG A 199 5.07 8.72 -5.04
CA ARG A 199 5.39 8.41 -6.44
C ARG A 199 6.48 9.32 -7.00
N GLU A 200 6.37 10.63 -6.82
CA GLU A 200 7.37 11.63 -7.23
C GLU A 200 8.74 11.29 -6.65
N TYR A 201 8.80 10.92 -5.35
CA TYR A 201 10.04 10.54 -4.70
C TYR A 201 10.72 9.34 -5.40
N VAL A 202 9.98 8.28 -5.70
CA VAL A 202 10.56 7.06 -6.31
C VAL A 202 10.79 7.19 -7.82
N GLN A 203 10.21 8.20 -8.46
CA GLN A 203 10.42 8.49 -9.87
C GLN A 203 11.59 9.45 -10.14
N ASN A 204 12.12 10.14 -9.13
CA ASN A 204 13.12 11.18 -9.35
C ASN A 204 14.54 10.71 -8.98
N SER A 205 15.40 10.51 -9.99
CA SER A 205 16.77 10.00 -9.80
C SER A 205 17.69 10.94 -9.04
N ASP A 206 17.39 12.24 -8.95
CA ASP A 206 18.29 13.23 -8.33
C ASP A 206 18.42 13.04 -6.81
N TYR A 207 17.42 12.40 -6.19
CA TYR A 207 17.37 12.20 -4.74
C TYR A 207 16.73 10.88 -4.29
N TYR A 208 16.27 10.03 -5.21
CA TYR A 208 15.86 8.67 -4.89
C TYR A 208 17.07 7.77 -4.65
N HIS A 209 17.02 6.98 -3.58
CA HIS A 209 18.14 6.14 -3.15
C HIS A 209 17.86 4.63 -3.26
N GLY A 210 16.80 4.24 -3.98
CA GLY A 210 16.44 2.83 -4.15
C GLY A 210 15.97 2.16 -2.86
N ASP A 211 15.54 2.93 -1.86
CA ASP A 211 15.25 2.52 -0.48
C ASP A 211 13.76 2.22 -0.21
N VAL A 212 12.89 2.39 -1.20
CA VAL A 212 11.46 2.07 -1.12
C VAL A 212 11.19 0.72 -1.77
N ASP A 213 10.53 -0.20 -1.06
CA ASP A 213 10.11 -1.49 -1.61
C ASP A 213 8.66 -1.47 -2.12
N LYS A 214 7.82 -0.62 -1.52
CA LYS A 214 6.39 -0.58 -1.82
C LYS A 214 5.81 0.82 -1.64
N VAL A 215 4.97 1.22 -2.58
CA VAL A 215 4.13 2.41 -2.53
C VAL A 215 2.68 1.98 -2.61
N ILE A 216 1.93 2.27 -1.55
CA ILE A 216 0.49 2.08 -1.45
C ILE A 216 -0.16 3.46 -1.53
N THR A 217 -1.04 3.68 -2.51
CA THR A 217 -1.75 4.95 -2.65
C THR A 217 -3.22 4.79 -2.38
N LEU A 218 -3.78 5.67 -1.56
CA LEU A 218 -5.17 5.71 -1.15
C LEU A 218 -5.81 6.94 -1.75
N ASP A 219 -6.61 6.72 -2.78
CA ASP A 219 -7.40 7.75 -3.45
C ASP A 219 -6.54 8.95 -3.90
N SER A 220 -5.46 8.65 -4.63
CA SER A 220 -4.45 9.63 -5.04
C SER A 220 -4.63 10.05 -6.50
N PRO A 221 -4.67 11.36 -6.83
CA PRO A 221 -4.88 11.82 -8.20
C PRO A 221 -3.59 11.72 -9.02
N HIS A 222 -3.19 10.52 -9.44
CA HIS A 222 -1.91 10.26 -10.13
C HIS A 222 -1.76 10.99 -11.47
N GLU A 223 -2.84 11.49 -12.04
CA GLU A 223 -2.86 12.16 -13.35
C GLU A 223 -3.34 13.61 -13.27
N GLY A 224 -3.43 14.16 -12.05
CA GLY A 224 -4.03 15.45 -11.76
C GLY A 224 -5.50 15.34 -11.42
N THR A 225 -6.10 16.44 -10.98
CA THR A 225 -7.54 16.50 -10.71
C THR A 225 -8.09 17.89 -10.98
N GLY A 226 -9.23 17.96 -11.67
CA GLY A 226 -10.00 19.18 -11.85
C GLY A 226 -10.79 19.59 -10.61
N ALA A 227 -10.94 18.70 -9.63
CA ALA A 227 -11.73 18.93 -8.42
C ALA A 227 -11.25 20.13 -7.62
N LEU A 228 -9.94 20.38 -7.59
CA LEU A 228 -9.36 21.52 -6.88
C LEU A 228 -9.73 22.87 -7.54
N ASN A 229 -9.72 22.92 -8.87
CA ASN A 229 -10.20 24.09 -9.62
C ASN A 229 -11.68 24.35 -9.35
N MET A 230 -12.49 23.29 -9.25
CA MET A 230 -13.90 23.41 -8.87
C MET A 230 -14.09 23.93 -7.45
N GLN A 231 -13.34 23.44 -6.46
CA GLN A 231 -13.44 23.93 -5.08
C GLN A 231 -13.17 25.43 -4.96
N LEU A 232 -12.22 25.97 -5.74
CA LEU A 232 -11.95 27.41 -5.79
C LEU A 232 -13.14 28.19 -6.39
N ASP A 233 -13.77 27.67 -7.44
CA ASP A 233 -14.92 28.27 -8.13
C ASP A 233 -16.21 28.20 -7.27
N MET A 234 -16.36 27.14 -6.48
CA MET A 234 -17.53 26.91 -5.63
C MET A 234 -17.74 27.98 -4.56
N VAL A 235 -16.68 28.63 -4.06
CA VAL A 235 -16.80 29.70 -3.06
C VAL A 235 -17.64 30.86 -3.60
N ASP A 236 -17.45 31.21 -4.87
CA ASP A 236 -18.22 32.26 -5.54
C ASP A 236 -19.62 31.74 -5.98
N GLY A 237 -19.72 30.47 -6.39
CA GLY A 237 -20.99 29.82 -6.75
C GLY A 237 -21.99 29.67 -5.58
N ILE A 238 -21.51 29.31 -4.37
CA ILE A 238 -22.35 29.26 -3.15
C ILE A 238 -22.88 30.65 -2.82
N ARG A 239 -22.08 31.70 -3.00
CA ARG A 239 -22.53 33.08 -2.78
C ARG A 239 -23.61 33.50 -3.80
N ALA A 240 -23.51 33.08 -5.06
CA ALA A 240 -24.52 33.32 -6.09
C ALA A 240 -25.87 32.60 -5.81
N THR A 241 -25.87 31.54 -4.99
CA THR A 241 -27.08 30.82 -4.56
C THR A 241 -28.06 31.75 -3.82
N ALA A 242 -27.57 32.80 -3.15
CA ALA A 242 -28.42 33.75 -2.43
C ALA A 242 -29.27 34.68 -3.33
N GLU A 243 -28.92 34.83 -4.61
CA GLU A 243 -29.50 35.88 -5.46
C GLU A 243 -30.37 35.38 -6.63
N GLY A 244 -30.35 34.07 -6.97
CA GLY A 244 -31.04 33.59 -8.18
C GLY A 244 -31.56 32.14 -8.22
N VAL A 245 -31.31 31.32 -7.19
CA VAL A 245 -31.60 29.87 -7.23
C VAL A 245 -33.08 29.54 -7.42
N THR A 246 -34.01 30.33 -6.86
CA THR A 246 -35.46 30.14 -7.03
C THR A 246 -35.90 30.28 -8.49
N GLY A 247 -35.33 31.26 -9.21
CA GLY A 247 -35.57 31.44 -10.64
C GLY A 247 -34.98 30.30 -11.47
N ALA A 248 -33.80 29.81 -11.10
CA ALA A 248 -33.16 28.65 -11.71
C ALA A 248 -34.00 27.37 -11.52
N ILE A 249 -34.54 27.13 -10.33
CA ILE A 249 -35.41 25.97 -10.04
C ILE A 249 -36.66 25.98 -10.94
N ALA A 250 -37.36 27.11 -11.02
CA ALA A 250 -38.57 27.22 -11.85
C ALA A 250 -38.29 27.03 -13.34
N THR A 251 -37.19 27.62 -13.82
CA THR A 251 -36.76 27.50 -15.22
C THR A 251 -36.31 26.07 -15.54
N SER A 252 -35.56 25.43 -14.64
CA SER A 252 -35.11 24.05 -14.80
C SER A 252 -36.28 23.06 -14.75
N GLY A 253 -37.29 23.30 -13.90
CA GLY A 253 -38.52 22.51 -13.90
C GLY A 253 -39.27 22.59 -15.24
N THR A 254 -39.33 23.79 -15.83
CA THR A 254 -39.93 23.99 -17.16
C THR A 254 -39.14 23.26 -18.25
N LEU A 255 -37.81 23.31 -18.20
CA LEU A 255 -36.94 22.57 -19.11
C LEU A 255 -37.10 21.05 -18.95
N GLY A 256 -37.19 20.54 -17.73
CA GLY A 256 -37.41 19.12 -17.46
C GLY A 256 -38.74 18.63 -18.04
N LEU A 257 -39.82 19.40 -17.85
CA LEU A 257 -41.11 19.11 -18.47
C LEU A 257 -41.04 19.12 -20.01
N PHE A 258 -40.33 20.09 -20.57
CA PHE A 258 -40.10 20.17 -22.02
C PHE A 258 -39.37 18.91 -22.51
N LEU A 259 -38.22 18.56 -21.93
CA LEU A 259 -37.43 17.38 -22.31
C LEU A 259 -38.23 16.08 -22.17
N ALA A 260 -39.00 15.91 -21.08
CA ALA A 260 -39.85 14.73 -20.89
C ALA A 260 -40.97 14.63 -21.95
N SER A 261 -41.55 15.78 -22.33
CA SER A 261 -42.68 15.84 -23.27
C SER A 261 -42.28 15.84 -24.74
N THR A 262 -41.04 16.22 -25.08
CA THR A 262 -40.56 16.32 -26.46
C THR A 262 -39.40 15.40 -26.81
N GLY A 263 -38.80 14.70 -25.83
CA GLY A 263 -37.70 13.78 -26.06
C GLY A 263 -38.07 12.67 -27.06
N SER A 264 -37.21 12.42 -28.04
CA SER A 264 -37.45 11.39 -29.07
C SER A 264 -37.03 9.99 -28.64
N ASP A 265 -36.32 9.88 -27.53
CA ASP A 265 -35.73 8.65 -27.01
C ASP A 265 -35.98 8.51 -25.51
N LEU A 266 -35.74 7.30 -24.99
CA LEU A 266 -35.96 6.96 -23.59
C LEU A 266 -35.04 7.76 -22.66
N GLU A 267 -33.81 8.02 -23.06
CA GLU A 267 -32.79 8.68 -22.24
C GLU A 267 -33.15 10.13 -22.01
N THR A 268 -33.38 10.91 -23.08
CA THR A 268 -33.82 12.31 -23.02
C THR A 268 -35.11 12.46 -22.21
N SER A 269 -36.07 11.55 -22.43
CA SER A 269 -37.36 11.58 -21.72
C SER A 269 -37.20 11.26 -20.23
N THR A 270 -36.31 10.33 -19.88
CA THR A 270 -36.01 9.95 -18.49
C THR A 270 -35.25 11.07 -17.78
N VAL A 271 -34.23 11.65 -18.41
CA VAL A 271 -33.49 12.82 -17.89
C VAL A 271 -34.44 13.99 -17.64
N GLY A 272 -35.35 14.27 -18.58
CA GLY A 272 -36.38 15.31 -18.42
C GLY A 272 -37.33 15.03 -17.25
N LEU A 273 -37.82 13.80 -17.13
CA LEU A 273 -38.70 13.38 -16.04
C LEU A 273 -38.03 13.54 -14.67
N LEU A 274 -36.79 13.05 -14.54
CA LEU A 274 -36.04 13.11 -13.30
C LEU A 274 -35.65 14.55 -12.95
N GLY A 275 -35.24 15.37 -13.93
CA GLY A 275 -34.97 16.79 -13.71
C GLY A 275 -36.21 17.58 -13.28
N LEU A 276 -37.39 17.25 -13.83
CA LEU A 276 -38.66 17.81 -13.36
C LEU A 276 -38.92 17.43 -11.88
N ALA A 277 -38.77 16.14 -11.54
CA ALA A 277 -38.96 15.67 -10.16
C ALA A 277 -37.98 16.33 -9.18
N SER A 278 -36.71 16.46 -9.57
CA SER A 278 -35.69 17.15 -8.79
C SER A 278 -36.01 18.63 -8.59
N SER A 279 -36.52 19.32 -9.61
CA SER A 279 -36.92 20.73 -9.50
C SER A 279 -38.05 20.93 -8.52
N MET A 280 -39.04 20.02 -8.51
CA MET A 280 -40.14 20.05 -7.54
C MET A 280 -39.61 19.94 -6.10
N ALA A 281 -38.63 19.06 -5.87
CA ALA A 281 -38.02 18.85 -4.54
C ALA A 281 -37.00 19.95 -4.15
N ALA A 282 -36.26 20.50 -5.11
CA ALA A 282 -35.13 21.43 -4.90
C ALA A 282 -35.52 22.68 -4.09
N SER A 283 -36.75 23.16 -4.26
CA SER A 283 -37.31 24.29 -3.51
C SER A 283 -37.20 24.14 -2.00
N SER A 284 -37.20 22.90 -1.49
CA SER A 284 -37.17 22.59 -0.05
C SER A 284 -35.79 22.19 0.50
N ILE A 285 -34.81 21.86 -0.35
CA ILE A 285 -33.55 21.24 0.08
C ILE A 285 -32.28 22.04 -0.27
N HIS A 286 -32.33 22.99 -1.22
CA HIS A 286 -31.14 23.68 -1.71
C HIS A 286 -30.36 24.45 -0.62
N TYR A 287 -31.03 25.08 0.36
CA TYR A 287 -30.37 25.76 1.47
C TYR A 287 -29.51 24.82 2.33
N SER A 288 -30.05 23.65 2.68
CA SER A 288 -29.33 22.65 3.47
C SER A 288 -28.13 22.07 2.71
N VAL A 289 -28.25 21.92 1.39
CA VAL A 289 -27.14 21.47 0.54
C VAL A 289 -26.03 22.53 0.49
N GLY A 290 -26.37 23.80 0.33
CA GLY A 290 -25.40 24.90 0.31
C GLY A 290 -24.61 25.04 1.61
N GLU A 291 -25.30 24.96 2.76
CA GLU A 291 -24.66 24.98 4.08
C GLU A 291 -23.72 23.79 4.26
N LEU A 292 -24.20 22.59 3.92
CA LEU A 292 -23.43 21.35 4.01
C LEU A 292 -22.16 21.41 3.12
N MET A 293 -22.27 21.91 1.89
CA MET A 293 -21.12 22.10 0.98
C MET A 293 -20.07 23.07 1.53
N SER A 294 -20.49 24.15 2.18
CA SER A 294 -19.56 25.14 2.74
C SER A 294 -18.67 24.59 3.87
N LEU A 295 -19.10 23.53 4.55
CA LEU A 295 -18.35 22.86 5.61
C LEU A 295 -17.23 21.94 5.06
N PHE A 296 -17.26 21.60 3.77
CA PHE A 296 -16.35 20.62 3.16
C PHE A 296 -15.25 21.24 2.28
N LEU A 297 -15.31 22.55 2.06
CA LEU A 297 -14.28 23.25 1.30
C LEU A 297 -13.06 23.49 2.18
N GLU A 298 -11.97 22.81 1.85
CA GLU A 298 -10.65 23.19 2.35
C GLU A 298 -10.26 24.57 1.80
N LYS A 299 -9.49 25.32 2.59
CA LYS A 299 -9.07 26.67 2.19
C LYS A 299 -7.76 26.59 1.43
N TYR A 300 -7.85 26.65 0.11
CA TYR A 300 -6.70 26.86 -0.77
C TYR A 300 -6.71 28.29 -1.31
N GLU A 301 -5.52 28.84 -1.54
CA GLU A 301 -5.36 30.09 -2.26
C GLU A 301 -5.08 29.78 -3.74
N PRO A 302 -5.61 30.56 -4.70
CA PRO A 302 -5.28 30.39 -6.12
C PRO A 302 -3.77 30.45 -6.43
N THR A 303 -2.99 31.07 -5.54
CA THR A 303 -1.53 31.17 -5.61
C THR A 303 -0.79 29.97 -5.00
N ASP A 304 -1.49 29.02 -4.38
CA ASP A 304 -0.85 27.85 -3.80
C ASP A 304 -0.16 27.00 -4.89
N PRO A 305 1.11 26.58 -4.68
CA PRO A 305 1.83 25.78 -5.67
C PRO A 305 1.13 24.46 -6.02
N LEU A 306 0.38 23.88 -5.07
CA LEU A 306 -0.40 22.67 -5.30
C LEU A 306 -1.47 22.86 -6.38
N VAL A 307 -2.16 24.02 -6.40
CA VAL A 307 -3.25 24.31 -7.35
C VAL A 307 -2.75 24.19 -8.79
N TYR A 308 -1.64 24.86 -9.11
CA TYR A 308 -1.03 24.76 -10.44
C TYR A 308 -0.47 23.36 -10.74
N TYR A 309 0.08 22.68 -9.72
CA TYR A 309 0.74 21.39 -9.91
C TYR A 309 -0.22 20.26 -10.27
N VAL A 310 -1.44 20.26 -9.72
CA VAL A 310 -2.44 19.19 -9.95
C VAL A 310 -3.43 19.48 -11.07
N ASP A 311 -3.43 20.71 -11.58
CA ASP A 311 -4.30 21.12 -12.68
C ASP A 311 -4.00 20.28 -13.92
N PRO A 312 -4.95 19.47 -14.43
CA PRO A 312 -4.74 18.62 -15.60
C PRO A 312 -4.55 19.42 -16.90
N SER A 313 -4.90 20.71 -16.89
CA SER A 313 -4.79 21.63 -18.03
C SER A 313 -3.55 22.53 -17.99
N ALA A 314 -2.84 22.58 -16.86
CA ALA A 314 -1.58 23.31 -16.77
C ALA A 314 -0.49 22.57 -17.57
N GLY A 315 0.26 23.31 -18.38
CA GLY A 315 1.23 22.75 -19.34
C GLY A 315 2.29 21.81 -18.73
N LEU A 316 3.05 21.13 -19.59
CA LEU A 316 3.93 20.00 -19.23
C LEU A 316 5.07 20.29 -18.25
N GLN A 317 5.40 21.55 -17.92
CA GLN A 317 6.51 21.89 -17.02
C GLN A 317 6.05 22.17 -15.60
N ASN A 318 6.72 21.55 -14.61
CA ASN A 318 6.45 21.70 -13.17
C ASN A 318 5.03 21.35 -12.74
N ASN A 319 4.41 20.39 -13.41
CA ASN A 319 3.06 19.90 -13.18
C ASN A 319 3.08 18.36 -13.15
N ILE A 320 2.06 17.75 -12.52
CA ILE A 320 1.89 16.30 -12.41
C ILE A 320 1.92 15.56 -13.75
N SER A 321 1.54 16.21 -14.85
CA SER A 321 1.62 15.68 -16.21
C SER A 321 3.05 15.28 -16.61
N ALA A 322 4.06 15.99 -16.08
CA ALA A 322 5.46 15.62 -16.29
C ALA A 322 5.79 14.23 -15.72
N LEU A 323 5.18 13.85 -14.59
CA LEU A 323 5.38 12.53 -13.98
C LEU A 323 4.81 11.39 -14.82
N LYS A 324 3.82 11.68 -15.69
CA LYS A 324 3.16 10.65 -16.51
C LYS A 324 4.10 10.03 -17.55
N SER A 325 5.00 10.85 -18.09
CA SER A 325 5.98 10.48 -19.13
C SER A 325 7.36 10.08 -18.57
N LEU A 326 7.57 10.14 -17.25
CA LEU A 326 8.83 9.72 -16.65
C LEU A 326 8.92 8.20 -16.63
N VAL A 327 9.74 7.66 -17.54
CA VAL A 327 10.07 6.23 -17.61
C VAL A 327 11.43 6.02 -16.94
N ASN A 328 11.42 5.29 -15.83
CA ASN A 328 12.63 4.86 -15.11
C ASN A 328 12.98 3.41 -15.44
N GLU A 329 14.18 2.98 -15.04
CA GLU A 329 14.56 1.57 -15.07
C GLU A 329 13.60 0.74 -14.22
N THR A 330 12.83 -0.15 -14.85
CA THR A 330 11.70 -0.88 -14.25
C THR A 330 12.12 -1.74 -13.05
N ASP A 331 13.33 -2.30 -13.10
CA ASP A 331 13.89 -3.10 -12.00
C ASP A 331 14.14 -2.29 -10.72
N SER A 332 14.42 -0.99 -10.84
CA SER A 332 14.71 -0.07 -9.73
C SER A 332 13.46 0.45 -9.00
N LEU A 333 12.28 0.29 -9.62
CA LEU A 333 11.02 0.82 -9.10
C LEU A 333 10.43 -0.06 -7.99
N PRO A 334 9.74 0.52 -7.00
CA PRO A 334 9.04 -0.25 -5.97
C PRO A 334 7.81 -0.99 -6.54
N MET A 335 7.22 -1.85 -5.73
CA MET A 335 5.87 -2.36 -5.99
C MET A 335 4.84 -1.25 -5.77
N PHE A 336 3.85 -1.12 -6.64
CA PHE A 336 2.76 -0.16 -6.50
C PHE A 336 1.43 -0.86 -6.20
N ARG A 337 0.69 -0.33 -5.23
CA ARG A 337 -0.67 -0.77 -4.90
C ARG A 337 -1.58 0.45 -4.92
N LEU A 338 -2.46 0.52 -5.90
CA LEU A 338 -3.29 1.70 -6.17
C LEU A 338 -4.72 1.42 -5.74
N LEU A 339 -5.21 2.16 -4.76
CA LEU A 339 -6.60 2.12 -4.30
C LEU A 339 -7.32 3.40 -4.75
N ALA A 340 -8.44 3.27 -5.47
CA ALA A 340 -9.25 4.40 -5.90
C ALA A 340 -10.70 4.27 -5.44
N GLY A 341 -11.37 5.40 -5.20
CA GLY A 341 -12.81 5.41 -4.94
C GLY A 341 -13.60 5.08 -6.20
N ALA A 342 -14.72 4.38 -6.04
CA ALA A 342 -15.68 4.09 -7.11
C ALA A 342 -17.12 4.40 -6.66
N HIS A 343 -18.01 4.59 -7.64
CA HIS A 343 -19.46 4.76 -7.48
C HIS A 343 -19.97 6.07 -6.84
N SER A 344 -19.11 6.94 -6.32
CA SER A 344 -19.52 8.30 -5.89
C SER A 344 -19.28 9.32 -7.02
N MET A 345 -19.69 10.56 -6.77
CA MET A 345 -19.49 11.68 -7.69
C MET A 345 -18.12 12.32 -7.47
N THR A 346 -17.50 12.81 -8.55
CA THR A 346 -16.26 13.60 -8.50
C THR A 346 -16.51 15.02 -8.99
N PHE A 347 -15.97 16.02 -8.28
CA PHE A 347 -15.96 17.41 -8.79
C PHE A 347 -15.11 17.50 -10.05
N THR A 348 -15.69 18.08 -11.09
CA THR A 348 -15.04 18.19 -12.41
C THR A 348 -14.56 19.62 -12.62
N ASP A 349 -13.44 19.82 -13.30
CA ASP A 349 -12.89 21.15 -13.57
C ASP A 349 -13.97 22.07 -14.20
N PRO A 350 -14.17 23.31 -13.72
CA PRO A 350 -15.12 24.24 -14.34
C PRO A 350 -14.76 24.59 -15.81
N LYS A 351 -13.49 24.44 -16.20
CA LYS A 351 -12.97 24.65 -17.56
C LYS A 351 -13.03 23.40 -18.44
N SER A 352 -13.12 22.20 -17.86
CA SER A 352 -13.22 20.94 -18.60
C SER A 352 -14.50 20.20 -18.23
N GLY A 353 -15.50 20.24 -19.11
CA GLY A 353 -16.77 19.54 -18.93
C GLY A 353 -17.69 19.82 -20.11
N TRP A 354 -18.68 18.94 -20.35
CA TRP A 354 -19.61 19.15 -21.45
C TRP A 354 -20.58 20.29 -21.10
N ARG A 355 -20.23 21.50 -21.52
CA ARG A 355 -21.16 22.62 -21.58
C ARG A 355 -21.97 22.43 -22.87
N THR A 356 -23.23 22.01 -22.73
CA THR A 356 -24.12 21.83 -23.89
C THR A 356 -24.09 23.06 -24.81
N PRO A 357 -24.30 22.96 -26.13
CA PRO A 357 -24.42 24.13 -27.01
C PRO A 357 -25.48 25.14 -26.53
N LEU A 358 -26.42 24.68 -25.70
CA LEU A 358 -27.44 25.49 -25.04
C LEU A 358 -26.88 26.40 -23.96
N SER A 359 -25.73 26.10 -23.35
CA SER A 359 -25.09 26.96 -22.34
C SER A 359 -24.65 28.33 -22.91
N PHE A 360 -24.55 28.46 -24.24
CA PHE A 360 -24.34 29.76 -24.90
C PHE A 360 -25.55 30.70 -24.76
N PHE A 361 -26.75 30.15 -24.56
CA PHE A 361 -28.02 30.89 -24.54
C PHE A 361 -28.80 30.73 -23.24
N ILE A 362 -28.50 29.70 -22.45
CA ILE A 362 -29.15 29.36 -21.19
C ILE A 362 -28.08 29.36 -20.09
N PRO A 363 -28.28 30.06 -18.96
CA PRO A 363 -27.32 30.09 -17.86
C PRO A 363 -26.91 28.69 -17.37
N ASP A 364 -25.65 28.56 -16.93
CA ASP A 364 -25.09 27.30 -16.41
C ASP A 364 -25.91 26.73 -15.24
N MET A 365 -26.44 27.58 -14.37
CA MET A 365 -27.33 27.18 -13.26
C MET A 365 -28.62 26.47 -13.69
N VAL A 366 -28.96 26.46 -14.99
CA VAL A 366 -30.11 25.74 -15.56
C VAL A 366 -29.65 24.54 -16.39
N THR A 367 -28.51 24.62 -17.09
CA THR A 367 -28.04 23.54 -17.98
C THR A 367 -27.18 22.50 -17.26
N VAL A 368 -26.28 22.92 -16.36
CA VAL A 368 -25.40 22.03 -15.58
C VAL A 368 -26.17 21.02 -14.72
N PRO A 369 -27.31 21.35 -14.06
CA PRO A 369 -28.13 20.36 -13.36
C PRO A 369 -28.49 19.15 -14.22
N PHE A 370 -28.90 19.37 -15.47
CA PHE A 370 -29.30 18.29 -16.38
C PHE A 370 -28.10 17.51 -16.90
N THR A 371 -26.97 18.16 -17.14
CA THR A 371 -25.76 17.44 -17.54
C THR A 371 -25.24 16.59 -16.39
N ASN A 372 -25.11 17.12 -15.18
CA ASN A 372 -24.74 16.34 -13.99
C ASN A 372 -25.67 15.12 -13.81
N LEU A 373 -26.98 15.33 -13.92
CA LEU A 373 -27.97 14.24 -13.84
C LEU A 373 -27.72 13.15 -14.89
N ALA A 374 -27.52 13.55 -16.15
CA ALA A 374 -27.30 12.62 -17.27
C ALA A 374 -25.99 11.83 -17.14
N TYR A 375 -24.91 12.45 -16.68
CA TYR A 375 -23.64 11.75 -16.44
C TYR A 375 -23.76 10.74 -15.28
N GLN A 376 -24.42 11.14 -14.19
CA GLN A 376 -24.47 10.33 -12.96
C GLN A 376 -25.46 9.17 -13.01
N ILE A 377 -26.52 9.25 -13.82
CA ILE A 377 -27.48 8.14 -13.93
C ILE A 377 -26.89 6.91 -14.66
N HIS A 378 -25.79 7.08 -15.39
CA HIS A 378 -25.17 6.05 -16.23
C HIS A 378 -23.75 5.62 -15.82
N GLY A 379 -23.09 6.30 -14.88
CA GLY A 379 -21.66 6.07 -14.65
C GLY A 379 -21.24 5.17 -13.49
N GLY A 380 -22.17 4.44 -12.86
CA GLY A 380 -21.82 3.44 -11.85
C GLY A 380 -22.45 2.07 -12.07
N GLU A 381 -21.87 1.03 -11.46
CA GLU A 381 -22.38 -0.35 -11.48
C GLU A 381 -23.54 -0.57 -10.48
N SER A 382 -23.74 0.36 -9.53
CA SER A 382 -24.82 0.32 -8.53
C SER A 382 -25.97 1.26 -8.91
N PHE A 383 -27.14 0.69 -9.18
CA PHE A 383 -28.34 1.46 -9.54
C PHE A 383 -28.74 2.49 -8.48
N SER A 384 -28.64 2.14 -7.19
CA SER A 384 -28.99 3.04 -6.09
C SER A 384 -28.00 4.19 -5.95
N ALA A 385 -26.70 3.94 -6.16
CA ALA A 385 -25.68 4.99 -6.20
C ALA A 385 -25.94 5.93 -7.38
N ASN A 386 -26.21 5.41 -8.58
CA ASN A 386 -26.46 6.22 -9.77
C ASN A 386 -27.63 7.19 -9.58
N TYR A 387 -28.74 6.75 -8.98
CA TYR A 387 -29.88 7.64 -8.72
C TYR A 387 -29.60 8.65 -7.61
N ALA A 388 -28.88 8.27 -6.54
CA ALA A 388 -28.49 9.20 -5.49
C ALA A 388 -27.59 10.29 -6.06
N ASN A 389 -26.60 9.89 -6.85
CA ASN A 389 -25.67 10.78 -7.53
C ASN A 389 -26.39 11.65 -8.57
N ALA A 390 -27.33 11.10 -9.35
CA ALA A 390 -28.08 11.87 -10.34
C ALA A 390 -28.93 12.98 -9.71
N PHE A 391 -29.65 12.66 -8.63
CA PHE A 391 -30.43 13.67 -7.90
C PHE A 391 -29.54 14.66 -7.17
N THR A 392 -28.46 14.20 -6.53
CA THR A 392 -27.53 15.08 -5.82
C THR A 392 -26.80 16.01 -6.80
N GLY A 393 -26.28 15.49 -7.90
CA GLY A 393 -25.60 16.25 -8.93
C GLY A 393 -26.50 17.28 -9.60
N TYR A 394 -27.80 16.97 -9.78
CA TYR A 394 -28.79 17.95 -10.22
C TYR A 394 -28.91 19.12 -9.25
N VAL A 395 -29.10 18.83 -7.95
CA VAL A 395 -29.27 19.86 -6.92
C VAL A 395 -27.99 20.68 -6.73
N ILE A 396 -26.82 20.05 -6.74
CA ILE A 396 -25.51 20.73 -6.72
C ILE A 396 -25.35 21.64 -7.94
N GLY A 397 -25.74 21.20 -9.13
CA GLY A 397 -25.68 22.02 -10.34
C GLY A 397 -26.52 23.31 -10.26
N LEU A 398 -27.61 23.31 -9.49
CA LEU A 398 -28.44 24.50 -9.26
C LEU A 398 -27.71 25.56 -8.41
N LEU A 399 -26.69 25.17 -7.63
CA LEU A 399 -25.91 26.04 -6.75
C LEU A 399 -24.80 26.78 -7.52
N GLY A 400 -25.21 27.56 -8.54
CA GLY A 400 -24.26 28.36 -9.32
C GLY A 400 -23.53 27.61 -10.43
N GLY A 401 -24.01 26.42 -10.85
CA GLY A 401 -23.43 25.69 -11.98
C GLY A 401 -22.27 24.74 -11.61
N ILE A 402 -22.22 24.26 -10.37
CA ILE A 402 -21.17 23.35 -9.89
C ILE A 402 -21.20 22.03 -10.69
N ASN A 403 -20.07 21.67 -11.27
CA ASN A 403 -19.93 20.49 -12.12
C ASN A 403 -19.45 19.26 -11.31
N VAL A 404 -20.22 18.18 -11.38
CA VAL A 404 -19.91 16.87 -10.76
C VAL A 404 -20.18 15.74 -11.75
N GLN A 405 -19.54 15.79 -12.93
CA GLN A 405 -19.75 14.83 -14.02
C GLN A 405 -18.82 13.60 -13.93
N GLY A 406 -17.79 13.64 -13.10
CA GLY A 406 -16.85 12.55 -12.90
C GLY A 406 -17.38 11.46 -11.96
N HIS A 407 -16.78 10.27 -12.05
CA HIS A 407 -17.12 9.10 -11.22
C HIS A 407 -15.87 8.63 -10.45
N GLY A 408 -16.02 8.44 -9.14
CA GLY A 408 -14.92 8.07 -8.25
C GLY A 408 -15.19 8.46 -6.81
N SER A 409 -14.23 9.13 -6.18
CA SER A 409 -14.45 9.90 -4.95
C SER A 409 -14.70 11.37 -5.27
N SER A 410 -15.03 12.19 -4.27
CA SER A 410 -15.29 13.62 -4.46
C SER A 410 -14.15 14.38 -5.13
N LEU A 411 -12.89 13.97 -4.93
CA LEU A 411 -11.73 14.67 -5.46
C LEU A 411 -10.96 13.90 -6.54
N VAL A 412 -11.17 12.59 -6.66
CA VAL A 412 -10.36 11.74 -7.53
C VAL A 412 -11.27 10.82 -8.32
N GLU A 413 -11.24 10.98 -9.64
CA GLU A 413 -11.91 10.04 -10.55
C GLU A 413 -11.22 8.67 -10.49
N THR A 414 -11.99 7.59 -10.62
CA THR A 414 -11.47 6.22 -10.47
C THR A 414 -10.28 5.94 -11.40
N ASP A 415 -10.38 6.32 -12.68
CA ASP A 415 -9.33 6.06 -13.67
C ASP A 415 -8.03 6.80 -13.37
N ILE A 416 -8.14 8.03 -12.85
CA ILE A 416 -7.02 8.86 -12.40
C ILE A 416 -6.41 8.22 -11.14
N GLY A 417 -7.24 7.80 -10.19
CA GLY A 417 -6.80 7.11 -8.96
C GLY A 417 -6.07 5.78 -9.22
N LEU A 418 -6.47 5.08 -10.28
CA LEU A 418 -5.85 3.84 -10.74
C LEU A 418 -4.68 4.05 -11.72
N ALA A 419 -4.36 5.31 -12.05
CA ALA A 419 -3.28 5.70 -12.95
C ALA A 419 -3.28 4.94 -14.29
N ARG A 420 -4.44 4.88 -14.95
CA ARG A 420 -4.64 4.09 -16.19
C ARG A 420 -3.92 4.68 -17.42
N HIS A 421 -3.49 5.93 -17.38
CA HIS A 421 -2.77 6.63 -18.44
C HIS A 421 -1.40 7.14 -17.99
N THR A 422 -0.83 6.53 -16.96
CA THR A 422 0.55 6.76 -16.53
C THR A 422 1.46 5.70 -17.15
N GLU A 423 2.39 6.09 -18.02
CA GLU A 423 3.22 5.16 -18.80
C GLU A 423 3.98 4.17 -17.90
N MET A 424 4.61 4.68 -16.83
CA MET A 424 5.35 3.84 -15.88
C MET A 424 4.47 2.81 -15.16
N LEU A 425 3.26 3.18 -14.75
CA LEU A 425 2.36 2.31 -13.99
C LEU A 425 1.53 1.36 -14.87
N THR A 426 1.59 1.55 -16.19
CA THR A 426 0.97 0.65 -17.18
C THR A 426 1.99 -0.27 -17.85
N ASN A 427 3.29 -0.07 -17.58
CA ASN A 427 4.34 -0.95 -18.05
C ASN A 427 4.22 -2.35 -17.39
N PRO A 428 4.16 -3.44 -18.18
CA PRO A 428 4.03 -4.80 -17.66
C PRO A 428 5.22 -5.26 -16.79
N ASP A 429 6.39 -4.63 -16.93
CA ASP A 429 7.59 -4.94 -16.15
C ASP A 429 7.56 -4.32 -14.74
N VAL A 430 6.61 -3.41 -14.46
CA VAL A 430 6.42 -2.81 -13.13
C VAL A 430 5.35 -3.58 -12.36
N ASP A 431 5.65 -3.95 -11.11
CA ASP A 431 4.70 -4.65 -10.24
C ASP A 431 3.63 -3.68 -9.72
N VAL A 432 2.51 -3.59 -10.43
CA VAL A 432 1.36 -2.76 -10.07
C VAL A 432 0.13 -3.64 -9.80
N ARG A 433 -0.51 -3.46 -8.65
CA ARG A 433 -1.88 -3.94 -8.40
C ARG A 433 -2.82 -2.77 -8.18
N ARG A 434 -4.06 -2.95 -8.62
CA ARG A 434 -5.14 -1.97 -8.59
C ARG A 434 -6.32 -2.56 -7.83
N GLY A 435 -6.95 -1.73 -7.01
CA GLY A 435 -8.16 -2.07 -6.28
C GLY A 435 -9.06 -0.85 -6.17
N GLU A 436 -10.36 -1.11 -5.98
CA GLU A 436 -11.37 -0.07 -5.83
C GLU A 436 -12.06 -0.24 -4.48
N PHE A 437 -12.47 0.87 -3.87
CA PHE A 437 -13.37 0.85 -2.71
C PHE A 437 -14.69 1.51 -3.06
N ASN A 438 -15.77 1.02 -2.47
CA ASN A 438 -17.07 1.67 -2.62
C ASN A 438 -17.05 3.02 -1.89
N ALA A 439 -17.04 4.11 -2.66
CA ALA A 439 -17.07 5.48 -2.17
C ALA A 439 -18.50 5.99 -1.94
N ALA A 440 -19.52 5.21 -2.32
CA ALA A 440 -20.94 5.50 -2.14
C ALA A 440 -21.59 4.52 -1.14
N ILE A 441 -21.24 4.65 0.15
CA ILE A 441 -21.66 3.71 1.20
C ILE A 441 -23.06 3.99 1.77
N HIS A 442 -23.57 5.21 1.59
CA HIS A 442 -24.86 5.66 2.13
C HIS A 442 -26.01 5.43 1.15
N SER A 443 -25.73 5.32 -0.14
CA SER A 443 -26.69 5.06 -1.22
C SER A 443 -27.22 3.61 -1.27
N THR A 444 -27.63 3.03 -0.13
CA THR A 444 -28.16 1.64 -0.04
C THR A 444 -29.68 1.52 -0.22
N GLU A 445 -30.13 0.30 -0.58
CA GLU A 445 -31.30 -0.07 -1.41
C GLU A 445 -32.74 0.21 -0.91
N THR A 446 -32.97 0.85 0.22
CA THR A 446 -34.33 0.95 0.80
C THR A 446 -35.29 1.88 0.03
N TRP A 447 -34.78 2.92 -0.64
CA TRP A 447 -35.57 3.88 -1.42
C TRP A 447 -35.57 3.59 -2.94
N SER A 448 -34.63 2.78 -3.43
CA SER A 448 -34.37 2.59 -4.87
C SER A 448 -35.42 1.72 -5.58
N SER A 449 -35.98 0.71 -4.91
CA SER A 449 -36.87 -0.27 -5.54
C SER A 449 -38.23 0.31 -5.99
N SER A 450 -38.76 1.29 -5.24
CA SER A 450 -40.02 1.98 -5.59
C SER A 450 -39.80 3.06 -6.64
N LEU A 451 -38.69 3.81 -6.53
CA LEU A 451 -38.28 4.79 -7.53
C LEU A 451 -37.99 4.14 -8.89
N MET A 452 -37.30 3.00 -8.91
CA MET A 452 -37.01 2.23 -10.12
C MET A 452 -38.31 1.89 -10.87
N LYS A 453 -39.32 1.39 -10.15
CA LYS A 453 -40.60 1.00 -10.74
C LYS A 453 -41.33 2.22 -11.33
N VAL A 454 -41.36 3.34 -10.61
CA VAL A 454 -42.04 4.55 -11.07
C VAL A 454 -41.32 5.16 -12.27
N SER A 455 -39.99 5.30 -12.23
CA SER A 455 -39.21 5.88 -13.32
C SER A 455 -39.27 5.04 -14.60
N LEU A 456 -39.14 3.71 -14.49
CA LEU A 456 -39.21 2.82 -15.66
C LEU A 456 -40.63 2.74 -16.25
N ALA A 457 -41.65 2.65 -15.40
CA ALA A 457 -43.05 2.66 -15.85
C ALA A 457 -43.43 4.00 -16.50
N ALA A 458 -42.95 5.12 -15.95
CA ALA A 458 -43.17 6.44 -16.53
C ALA A 458 -42.42 6.62 -17.86
N GLY A 459 -41.15 6.21 -17.96
CA GLY A 459 -40.38 6.28 -19.20
C GLY A 459 -41.02 5.47 -20.33
N THR A 460 -41.50 4.26 -20.03
CA THR A 460 -42.23 3.43 -21.01
C THR A 460 -43.59 4.02 -21.39
N ALA A 461 -44.33 4.60 -20.43
CA ALA A 461 -45.59 5.29 -20.70
C ALA A 461 -45.42 6.56 -21.55
N LEU A 462 -44.31 7.29 -21.38
CA LEU A 462 -43.98 8.46 -22.18
C LEU A 462 -43.76 8.10 -23.66
N LEU A 463 -43.06 7.00 -23.94
CA LEU A 463 -42.88 6.50 -25.31
C LEU A 463 -44.19 5.93 -25.87
N ALA A 464 -44.99 5.22 -25.07
CA ALA A 464 -46.28 4.70 -25.51
C ALA A 464 -47.28 5.82 -25.88
N ALA A 465 -47.15 7.01 -25.28
CA ALA A 465 -47.96 8.17 -25.62
C ALA A 465 -47.69 8.71 -27.03
N ASP A 466 -46.59 8.34 -27.70
CA ASP A 466 -46.35 8.68 -29.10
C ASP A 466 -47.31 7.94 -30.06
N LEU A 467 -48.03 6.92 -29.58
CA LEU A 467 -49.13 6.26 -30.31
C LEU A 467 -50.41 7.11 -30.39
N ILE A 468 -50.48 8.21 -29.61
CA ILE A 468 -51.59 9.15 -29.62
C ILE A 468 -51.42 10.14 -30.80
N PRO A 469 -52.49 10.54 -31.53
CA PRO A 469 -52.38 11.51 -32.60
C PRO A 469 -51.84 12.88 -32.15
N PHE A 470 -51.00 13.51 -32.97
CA PHE A 470 -50.54 14.89 -32.77
C PHE A 470 -51.72 15.89 -32.84
N PRO A 471 -51.78 16.95 -31.99
CA PRO A 471 -50.81 17.35 -30.96
C PRO A 471 -51.08 16.76 -29.56
N TYR A 472 -52.07 15.88 -29.42
CA TYR A 472 -52.50 15.35 -28.13
C TYR A 472 -51.45 14.44 -27.47
N ASN A 473 -50.55 13.83 -28.26
CA ASN A 473 -49.40 13.10 -27.73
C ASN A 473 -48.54 13.96 -26.78
N LYS A 474 -48.24 15.21 -27.14
CA LYS A 474 -47.42 16.09 -26.29
C LYS A 474 -48.10 16.45 -24.98
N ILE A 475 -49.42 16.67 -25.02
CA ILE A 475 -50.23 16.96 -23.82
C ILE A 475 -50.27 15.72 -22.91
N ALA A 476 -50.48 14.53 -23.48
CA ALA A 476 -50.47 13.28 -22.74
C ALA A 476 -49.10 13.02 -22.10
N ARG A 477 -48.00 13.23 -22.83
CA ARG A 477 -46.64 13.12 -22.31
C ARG A 477 -46.37 14.11 -21.17
N ALA A 478 -46.79 15.35 -21.32
CA ALA A 478 -46.67 16.36 -20.25
C ALA A 478 -47.43 15.93 -18.98
N ALA A 479 -48.67 15.43 -19.12
CA ALA A 479 -49.46 14.96 -17.98
C ALA A 479 -48.84 13.73 -17.29
N ILE A 480 -48.35 12.75 -18.06
CA ILE A 480 -47.63 11.58 -17.54
C ILE A 480 -46.37 12.04 -16.80
N ALA A 481 -45.58 12.92 -17.41
CA ALA A 481 -44.35 13.44 -16.83
C ALA A 481 -44.61 14.16 -15.50
N THR A 482 -45.59 15.06 -15.44
CA THR A 482 -45.93 15.78 -14.20
C THR A 482 -46.43 14.84 -13.10
N GLY A 483 -47.32 13.89 -13.42
CA GLY A 483 -47.85 12.94 -12.44
C GLY A 483 -46.76 12.01 -11.90
N ALA A 484 -45.91 11.48 -12.77
CA ALA A 484 -44.78 10.65 -12.37
C ALA A 484 -43.73 11.44 -11.58
N ALA A 485 -43.40 12.66 -12.00
CA ALA A 485 -42.44 13.52 -11.30
C ALA A 485 -42.90 13.85 -9.88
N ALA A 486 -44.19 14.07 -9.65
CA ALA A 486 -44.75 14.28 -8.31
C ALA A 486 -44.59 13.05 -7.40
N GLY A 487 -44.68 11.83 -7.96
CA GLY A 487 -44.41 10.59 -7.21
C GLY A 487 -42.92 10.37 -6.91
N ILE A 488 -42.04 10.73 -7.86
CA ILE A 488 -40.59 10.62 -7.72
C ILE A 488 -40.04 11.64 -6.71
N SER A 489 -40.57 12.87 -6.70
CA SER A 489 -40.06 13.98 -5.90
C SER A 489 -40.09 13.72 -4.38
N ALA A 490 -41.02 12.88 -3.91
CA ALA A 490 -41.11 12.47 -2.51
C ALA A 490 -39.85 11.74 -1.99
N SER A 491 -39.10 11.09 -2.88
CA SER A 491 -37.91 10.32 -2.52
C SER A 491 -36.60 11.04 -2.83
N VAL A 492 -36.65 12.19 -3.51
CA VAL A 492 -35.46 12.96 -3.93
C VAL A 492 -34.67 13.45 -2.72
N ALA A 493 -35.33 13.94 -1.66
CA ALA A 493 -34.64 14.47 -0.48
C ALA A 493 -33.74 13.43 0.20
N SER A 494 -34.22 12.19 0.35
CA SER A 494 -33.43 11.09 0.93
C SER A 494 -32.27 10.68 0.03
N ALA A 495 -32.48 10.64 -1.28
CA ALA A 495 -31.44 10.32 -2.26
C ALA A 495 -30.34 11.40 -2.28
N VAL A 496 -30.74 12.68 -2.25
CA VAL A 496 -29.82 13.83 -2.16
C VAL A 496 -29.04 13.78 -0.85
N SER A 497 -29.70 13.50 0.27
CA SER A 497 -29.01 13.38 1.56
C SER A 497 -27.96 12.26 1.55
N ALA A 498 -28.27 11.09 0.97
CA ALA A 498 -27.33 9.99 0.86
C ALA A 498 -26.14 10.35 -0.05
N GLY A 499 -26.41 10.89 -1.24
CA GLY A 499 -25.36 11.28 -2.18
C GLY A 499 -24.48 12.43 -1.66
N MET A 500 -25.04 13.35 -0.86
CA MET A 500 -24.26 14.39 -0.18
C MET A 500 -23.32 13.83 0.89
N LEU A 501 -23.77 12.86 1.68
CA LEU A 501 -22.90 12.17 2.66
C LEU A 501 -21.82 11.34 1.96
N ASP A 502 -22.16 10.67 0.86
CA ASP A 502 -21.22 9.94 0.02
C ASP A 502 -20.17 10.89 -0.58
N LEU A 503 -20.57 12.04 -1.13
CA LEU A 503 -19.65 13.06 -1.63
C LEU A 503 -18.74 13.59 -0.52
N ALA A 504 -19.29 13.89 0.66
CA ALA A 504 -18.55 14.43 1.80
C ALA A 504 -17.50 13.46 2.37
N GLU A 505 -17.83 12.18 2.50
CA GLU A 505 -16.96 11.20 3.13
C GLU A 505 -16.02 10.50 2.14
N SER A 506 -16.41 10.38 0.86
CA SER A 506 -15.78 9.52 -0.16
C SER A 506 -14.26 9.58 -0.19
N HIS A 507 -13.66 10.77 -0.30
CA HIS A 507 -12.21 10.92 -0.40
C HIS A 507 -11.48 10.41 0.86
N MET A 508 -12.03 10.69 2.05
CA MET A 508 -11.42 10.33 3.33
C MET A 508 -11.79 8.91 3.80
N MET A 509 -12.69 8.21 3.10
CA MET A 509 -13.14 6.88 3.47
C MET A 509 -12.03 5.86 3.75
N PRO A 510 -10.94 5.76 2.95
CA PRO A 510 -9.89 4.77 3.19
C PRO A 510 -9.09 5.02 4.45
N LEU A 511 -9.36 6.11 5.16
CA LEU A 511 -8.68 6.44 6.42
C LEU A 511 -9.45 5.97 7.65
N TYR A 512 -10.72 5.60 7.50
CA TYR A 512 -11.58 5.26 8.64
C TYR A 512 -11.65 3.76 8.90
N LYS A 513 -11.44 3.39 10.17
CA LYS A 513 -11.56 1.99 10.64
C LYS A 513 -12.87 1.33 10.18
N LYS A 514 -14.00 2.03 10.37
CA LYS A 514 -15.35 1.55 10.00
C LYS A 514 -15.48 1.10 8.53
N ASN A 515 -14.64 1.64 7.65
CA ASN A 515 -14.67 1.37 6.22
C ASN A 515 -13.60 0.32 5.85
N LEU A 516 -12.40 0.44 6.41
CA LEU A 516 -11.31 -0.53 6.25
C LEU A 516 -11.75 -1.96 6.62
N GLU A 517 -12.60 -2.11 7.63
CA GLU A 517 -13.13 -3.41 8.08
C GLU A 517 -14.26 -3.97 7.20
N LYS A 518 -14.77 -3.18 6.24
CA LYS A 518 -15.81 -3.61 5.29
C LYS A 518 -15.25 -3.98 3.92
N TRP A 519 -14.00 -3.61 3.66
CA TRP A 519 -13.38 -3.82 2.36
C TRP A 519 -12.43 -4.99 2.43
N PHE A 520 -12.71 -5.97 1.57
CA PHE A 520 -12.00 -7.23 1.54
C PHE A 520 -11.31 -7.39 0.17
N GLY A 521 -10.12 -7.99 0.19
CA GLY A 521 -9.42 -8.38 -1.02
C GLY A 521 -9.95 -9.70 -1.58
N ASN A 522 -9.19 -10.31 -2.47
CA ASN A 522 -9.56 -11.60 -3.05
C ASN A 522 -9.42 -12.73 -2.01
N THR A 523 -10.37 -13.65 -1.99
CA THR A 523 -10.27 -14.86 -1.18
C THR A 523 -9.09 -15.71 -1.62
N ASN A 524 -8.19 -15.99 -0.68
CA ASN A 524 -7.05 -16.86 -0.88
C ASN A 524 -7.37 -18.27 -0.38
N SER A 525 -7.27 -19.25 -1.26
CA SER A 525 -7.41 -20.67 -0.92
C SER A 525 -6.03 -21.31 -0.71
N PHE A 526 -5.87 -22.10 0.35
CA PHE A 526 -4.65 -22.86 0.62
C PHE A 526 -4.98 -24.26 1.15
N SER A 527 -4.09 -25.22 0.92
CA SER A 527 -4.27 -26.59 1.40
C SER A 527 -3.84 -26.70 2.86
N LEU A 528 -4.66 -27.37 3.67
CA LEU A 528 -4.29 -27.84 5.01
C LEU A 528 -3.44 -29.13 4.88
N VAL A 529 -2.82 -29.57 5.98
CA VAL A 529 -2.03 -30.81 5.99
C VAL A 529 -2.95 -32.03 5.94
N ASN A 530 -3.98 -32.10 6.79
CA ASN A 530 -4.83 -33.28 6.96
C ASN A 530 -6.34 -33.05 6.75
N ALA A 531 -6.77 -31.83 6.42
CA ALA A 531 -8.19 -31.44 6.45
C ALA A 531 -8.70 -30.78 5.14
N GLY A 532 -8.05 -31.05 4.00
CA GLY A 532 -8.47 -30.52 2.70
C GLY A 532 -7.95 -29.10 2.42
N SER A 533 -8.83 -28.18 2.02
CA SER A 533 -8.51 -26.77 1.74
C SER A 533 -9.19 -25.83 2.71
N SER A 534 -8.52 -24.72 3.03
CA SER A 534 -9.06 -23.60 3.78
C SER A 534 -9.06 -22.36 2.90
N GLU A 535 -9.95 -21.43 3.21
CA GLU A 535 -10.03 -20.13 2.56
C GLU A 535 -9.86 -19.01 3.60
N TYR A 536 -9.29 -17.90 3.17
CA TYR A 536 -9.21 -16.69 3.95
C TYR A 536 -9.39 -15.49 3.04
N THR A 537 -10.30 -14.59 3.42
CA THR A 537 -10.51 -13.32 2.72
C THR A 537 -9.86 -12.21 3.54
N PRO A 538 -8.68 -11.69 3.13
CA PRO A 538 -8.00 -10.61 3.83
C PRO A 538 -8.77 -9.30 3.71
N TYR A 539 -8.53 -8.38 4.65
CA TYR A 539 -8.89 -6.97 4.42
C TYR A 539 -8.13 -6.44 3.20
N LEU A 540 -8.71 -5.52 2.45
CA LEU A 540 -8.09 -4.98 1.23
C LEU A 540 -6.70 -4.35 1.49
N MET A 541 -6.55 -3.63 2.60
CA MET A 541 -5.26 -3.08 3.01
C MET A 541 -4.24 -4.16 3.40
N GLU A 542 -4.71 -5.27 3.97
CA GLU A 542 -3.86 -6.42 4.29
C GLU A 542 -3.38 -7.07 2.98
N ASP A 543 -4.26 -7.27 1.99
CA ASP A 543 -3.91 -7.78 0.66
C ASP A 543 -2.90 -6.89 -0.09
N PHE A 544 -2.98 -5.57 0.09
CA PHE A 544 -2.02 -4.62 -0.48
C PHE A 544 -0.64 -4.69 0.22
N LEU A 545 -0.63 -4.92 1.53
CA LEU A 545 0.61 -5.00 2.31
C LEU A 545 1.34 -6.32 2.10
N TYR A 546 0.62 -7.44 2.00
CA TYR A 546 1.24 -8.76 1.88
C TYR A 546 1.66 -9.11 0.46
N GLU A 547 2.70 -9.93 0.36
CA GLU A 547 3.12 -10.60 -0.88
C GLU A 547 3.23 -12.09 -0.64
N ARG A 548 3.44 -12.86 -1.70
CA ARG A 548 3.74 -14.28 -1.54
C ARG A 548 5.03 -14.43 -0.72
N PRO A 549 5.04 -15.30 0.31
CA PRO A 549 6.23 -15.50 1.13
C PRO A 549 7.36 -16.07 0.29
N PHE A 550 8.60 -15.71 0.59
CA PHE A 550 9.78 -16.33 0.01
C PHE A 550 10.63 -16.93 1.13
N VAL A 551 11.42 -17.93 0.78
CA VAL A 551 12.38 -18.60 1.64
C VAL A 551 13.71 -18.53 0.93
N ASN A 552 14.71 -17.98 1.61
CA ASN A 552 16.08 -17.96 1.15
C ASN A 552 16.91 -18.84 2.06
N LEU A 553 17.97 -19.43 1.51
CA LEU A 553 19.00 -20.00 2.36
C LEU A 553 19.53 -18.89 3.25
N ALA A 554 19.54 -19.16 4.55
CA ALA A 554 20.15 -18.27 5.50
C ALA A 554 21.64 -18.17 5.15
N LEU A 555 22.05 -17.04 4.57
CA LEU A 555 23.41 -16.54 4.72
C LEU A 555 23.52 -15.91 6.12
N LEU A 556 23.10 -16.68 7.12
CA LEU A 556 23.27 -16.36 8.52
C LEU A 556 24.71 -16.70 8.82
N ASP A 557 25.51 -15.66 8.82
CA ASP A 557 26.62 -15.68 9.72
C ASP A 557 26.29 -14.89 11.00
N SER A 558 25.27 -15.36 11.71
CA SER A 558 24.95 -14.90 13.07
C SER A 558 25.94 -15.46 14.11
N ALA A 559 26.70 -16.50 13.81
CA ALA A 559 27.76 -16.99 14.69
C ALA A 559 29.00 -16.08 14.71
N THR A 560 29.40 -15.52 13.57
CA THR A 560 30.40 -14.46 13.47
C THR A 560 29.82 -13.13 13.94
N LEU A 561 28.52 -12.85 13.74
CA LEU A 561 27.89 -11.66 14.33
C LEU A 561 27.86 -11.73 15.86
N ASP A 562 27.52 -12.89 16.43
CA ASP A 562 27.49 -13.13 17.88
C ASP A 562 28.90 -13.24 18.47
N SER A 563 29.90 -13.77 17.71
CA SER A 563 31.30 -13.75 18.15
C SER A 563 31.95 -12.36 18.03
N LEU A 564 31.54 -11.53 17.07
CA LEU A 564 32.02 -10.14 16.90
C LEU A 564 31.36 -9.19 17.90
N GLN A 565 30.08 -9.38 18.24
CA GLN A 565 29.40 -8.63 19.30
C GLN A 565 29.98 -8.89 20.70
N MET A 566 30.74 -9.97 20.88
CA MET A 566 31.44 -10.30 22.12
C MET A 566 32.93 -9.90 22.13
N ASN A 567 33.52 -9.38 21.03
CA ASN A 567 34.95 -9.00 21.01
C ASN A 567 35.32 -7.90 19.97
N PRO A 568 35.39 -6.61 20.36
CA PRO A 568 35.49 -5.46 19.44
C PRO A 568 36.82 -5.26 18.68
N GLU A 569 37.89 -6.01 18.97
CA GLU A 569 39.23 -5.78 18.38
C GLU A 569 39.61 -6.75 17.23
N ALA A 570 38.71 -7.61 16.78
CA ALA A 570 39.03 -8.63 15.76
C ALA A 570 38.87 -8.11 14.32
N LYS A 571 39.99 -7.80 13.64
CA LYS A 571 40.03 -7.58 12.18
C LYS A 571 39.87 -8.92 11.44
N LEU A 572 38.64 -9.31 11.09
CA LEU A 572 38.36 -10.60 10.43
C LEU A 572 37.53 -10.46 9.14
N ASN A 573 37.75 -11.40 8.22
CA ASN A 573 37.20 -11.47 6.86
C ASN A 573 35.81 -12.14 6.87
N ARG A 574 34.82 -11.49 6.24
CA ARG A 574 33.37 -11.76 6.35
C ARG A 574 32.86 -13.01 5.63
N ASN A 575 33.75 -13.82 5.08
CA ASN A 575 33.42 -15.04 4.34
C ASN A 575 33.99 -16.31 5.00
N CYS A 576 34.26 -16.28 6.31
CA CYS A 576 34.97 -17.36 7.02
C CYS A 576 34.40 -17.62 8.40
N TYR A 577 34.21 -18.89 8.73
CA TYR A 577 34.06 -19.38 10.09
C TYR A 577 35.45 -19.61 10.71
N TYR A 578 35.70 -19.06 11.90
CA TYR A 578 37.03 -19.04 12.52
C TYR A 578 37.14 -19.99 13.71
N LEU A 579 38.21 -20.77 13.74
CA LEU A 579 38.53 -21.66 14.85
C LEU A 579 39.93 -21.34 15.38
N ASP A 580 40.03 -21.27 16.72
CA ASP A 580 41.21 -21.02 17.56
C ASP A 580 41.43 -19.55 18.02
N SER A 581 42.37 -19.36 18.97
CA SER A 581 42.67 -18.10 19.65
C SER A 581 43.17 -16.99 18.72
N ARG A 582 43.11 -15.75 19.25
CA ARG A 582 43.30 -14.44 18.60
C ARG A 582 44.38 -14.33 17.49
N ASN A 583 45.41 -15.17 17.51
CA ASN A 583 46.58 -15.05 16.64
C ASN A 583 46.77 -16.22 15.63
N THR A 584 45.90 -17.25 15.62
CA THR A 584 46.11 -18.48 14.82
C THR A 584 44.91 -18.91 13.96
N ALA A 585 43.90 -18.04 13.80
CA ALA A 585 42.60 -18.41 13.25
C ALA A 585 42.66 -18.99 11.81
N ARG A 586 41.97 -20.12 11.60
CA ARG A 586 41.82 -20.82 10.30
C ARG A 586 40.37 -20.73 9.81
N CYS A 587 40.16 -20.70 8.48
CA CYS A 587 38.87 -20.41 7.80
C CYS A 587 38.11 -21.68 7.40
N ALA A 588 36.79 -21.74 7.65
CA ALA A 588 35.88 -22.76 7.13
C ALA A 588 34.59 -22.14 6.52
N VAL A 589 34.10 -22.68 5.39
CA VAL A 589 32.84 -22.29 4.73
C VAL A 589 32.10 -23.58 4.36
N GLY A 590 30.88 -23.81 4.87
CA GLY A 590 30.10 -25.01 4.53
C GLY A 590 28.97 -25.36 5.51
N LEU A 591 28.21 -26.41 5.17
CA LEU A 591 27.23 -27.09 6.02
C LEU A 591 27.97 -28.02 7.01
N PHE A 592 27.56 -28.03 8.28
CA PHE A 592 28.32 -28.63 9.38
C PHE A 592 27.76 -29.98 9.85
N ALA A 593 28.67 -30.85 10.26
CA ALA A 593 28.44 -32.24 10.65
C ALA A 593 27.79 -32.45 12.02
N LYS A 594 27.89 -31.47 12.93
CA LYS A 594 27.22 -31.34 14.25
C LYS A 594 27.20 -29.86 14.67
N ALA A 595 26.30 -29.50 15.59
CA ALA A 595 26.19 -28.14 16.13
C ALA A 595 27.47 -27.66 16.83
N ASP A 596 28.34 -28.58 17.24
CA ASP A 596 29.60 -28.37 17.95
C ASP A 596 30.82 -29.01 17.24
N ASP A 597 30.64 -29.63 16.07
CA ASP A 597 31.74 -30.27 15.32
C ASP A 597 32.36 -29.31 14.32
N PHE A 598 33.45 -28.71 14.79
CA PHE A 598 34.28 -27.77 14.06
C PHE A 598 35.43 -28.45 13.29
N ARG A 599 35.49 -29.79 13.24
CA ARG A 599 36.64 -30.55 12.69
C ARG A 599 36.35 -31.23 11.36
N SER A 600 35.10 -31.30 10.91
CA SER A 600 34.66 -31.98 9.68
C SER A 600 34.95 -31.24 8.37
N ALA A 601 35.61 -30.08 8.41
CA ALA A 601 36.11 -29.45 7.19
C ALA A 601 37.19 -30.35 6.52
N GLN A 602 36.97 -30.76 5.27
CA GLN A 602 38.03 -31.35 4.45
C GLN A 602 39.20 -30.35 4.32
N ARG A 603 40.21 -30.55 5.19
CA ARG A 603 41.49 -29.84 5.31
C ARG A 603 41.44 -28.37 5.73
N MET A 604 42.00 -28.12 6.91
CA MET A 604 42.47 -26.80 7.35
C MET A 604 43.48 -26.21 6.34
N GLN A 605 43.10 -25.17 5.61
CA GLN A 605 43.96 -24.48 4.64
C GLN A 605 44.22 -23.01 5.03
N PRO A 606 45.43 -22.47 4.80
CA PRO A 606 45.69 -21.04 4.91
C PRO A 606 44.86 -20.26 3.87
N VAL A 607 44.51 -19.01 4.16
CA VAL A 607 43.66 -18.14 3.30
C VAL A 607 44.18 -18.04 1.85
N SER A 608 45.50 -18.19 1.66
CA SER A 608 46.17 -18.21 0.34
C SER A 608 46.00 -19.50 -0.46
N ALA A 609 45.50 -20.58 0.14
CA ALA A 609 45.34 -21.90 -0.47
C ALA A 609 43.89 -22.27 -0.81
N LEU A 610 42.90 -21.45 -0.39
CA LEU A 610 41.50 -21.63 -0.73
C LEU A 610 41.33 -21.62 -2.26
N VAL A 611 40.91 -22.75 -2.83
CA VAL A 611 40.41 -22.78 -4.22
C VAL A 611 38.89 -22.86 -4.16
N PRO A 612 38.17 -21.79 -4.52
CA PRO A 612 36.72 -21.82 -4.48
C PRO A 612 36.17 -22.58 -5.69
N LEU A 613 34.87 -22.84 -5.66
CA LEU A 613 33.98 -22.58 -6.80
C LEU A 613 34.53 -21.33 -7.53
N ARG A 614 35.18 -21.49 -8.69
CA ARG A 614 35.97 -20.40 -9.26
C ARG A 614 35.10 -19.44 -10.07
N PHE A 615 34.88 -18.26 -9.49
CA PHE A 615 34.36 -17.06 -10.13
C PHE A 615 35.51 -16.28 -10.79
N ARG A 616 35.36 -15.86 -12.04
CA ARG A 616 36.38 -15.13 -12.82
C ARG A 616 36.00 -13.67 -13.07
N SER A 617 34.74 -13.27 -12.88
CA SER A 617 34.30 -11.88 -12.99
C SER A 617 32.95 -11.62 -12.29
N SER A 618 32.56 -10.36 -12.16
CA SER A 618 31.22 -9.92 -11.67
C SER A 618 30.06 -10.52 -12.46
N SER A 619 30.28 -10.93 -13.73
CA SER A 619 29.33 -11.67 -14.55
C SER A 619 29.08 -13.12 -14.12
N ASP A 620 29.86 -13.66 -13.18
CA ASP A 620 29.62 -14.99 -12.61
C ASP A 620 28.70 -14.93 -11.37
N TRP A 621 28.53 -13.75 -10.77
CA TRP A 621 27.57 -13.50 -9.69
C TRP A 621 26.12 -13.39 -10.19
N SER A 622 25.93 -12.86 -11.40
CA SER A 622 24.63 -12.80 -12.08
C SER A 622 24.08 -14.18 -12.51
N ARG A 623 24.79 -15.25 -12.14
CA ARG A 623 24.41 -16.65 -12.37
C ARG A 623 23.99 -17.35 -11.07
N MET A 624 23.86 -16.65 -9.94
CA MET A 624 23.56 -17.19 -8.59
C MET A 624 22.17 -16.86 -7.99
N GLY A 625 21.50 -17.91 -7.52
CA GLY A 625 20.14 -18.15 -6.97
C GLY A 625 19.49 -17.26 -5.99
N VAL A 626 20.25 -16.27 -5.67
CA VAL A 626 20.32 -15.72 -4.37
C VAL A 626 19.96 -14.29 -4.62
N LYS A 627 19.07 -13.82 -3.77
CA LYS A 627 18.91 -12.41 -3.50
C LYS A 627 20.30 -11.88 -3.11
N VAL A 628 21.06 -11.36 -4.06
CA VAL A 628 22.34 -10.71 -3.77
C VAL A 628 21.96 -9.39 -3.17
N ASP A 629 21.93 -9.43 -1.84
CA ASP A 629 21.86 -8.28 -0.99
C ASP A 629 23.23 -7.58 -1.03
N ARG A 630 23.39 -6.63 -1.95
CA ARG A 630 24.58 -5.78 -1.96
C ARG A 630 24.27 -4.46 -1.27
N TRP A 631 25.17 -4.09 -0.37
CA TRP A 631 25.17 -2.78 0.25
C TRP A 631 26.12 -1.89 -0.53
N GLU A 632 25.58 -0.96 -1.30
CA GLU A 632 26.37 0.11 -1.93
C GLU A 632 26.37 1.32 -1.00
N ARG A 633 27.49 2.03 -0.90
CA ARG A 633 27.53 3.29 -0.19
C ARG A 633 27.31 4.42 -1.19
N VAL A 634 26.19 5.12 -1.05
CA VAL A 634 25.92 6.37 -1.75
C VAL A 634 26.32 7.57 -0.90
N ASP A 635 26.37 8.70 -1.56
CA ASP A 635 26.56 9.98 -0.90
C ASP A 635 25.42 10.23 0.09
N GLY A 636 25.80 10.67 1.27
CA GLY A 636 24.89 11.03 2.34
C GLY A 636 25.40 12.26 3.03
N LEU A 637 24.99 12.51 4.27
CA LEU A 637 25.35 13.73 4.99
C LEU A 637 25.97 13.47 6.34
N THR A 638 26.84 14.39 6.73
CA THR A 638 27.33 14.51 8.09
C THR A 638 26.18 14.93 9.02
N PRO A 639 26.36 14.81 10.35
CA PRO A 639 25.45 15.38 11.34
C PRO A 639 25.04 16.83 11.05
N ASP A 640 25.97 17.57 10.46
CA ASP A 640 25.95 19.01 10.28
C ASP A 640 25.47 19.40 8.86
N GLY A 641 25.00 18.45 8.06
CA GLY A 641 24.43 18.69 6.72
C GLY A 641 25.47 18.74 5.59
N GLU A 642 26.73 18.45 5.85
CA GLU A 642 27.75 18.46 4.79
C GLU A 642 27.69 17.18 3.95
N LEU A 643 27.88 17.30 2.63
CA LEU A 643 27.99 16.15 1.73
C LEU A 643 29.11 15.22 2.22
N ALA A 644 28.73 14.00 2.56
CA ALA A 644 29.59 12.92 3.01
C ALA A 644 29.56 11.81 1.96
N PRO A 645 30.52 11.80 1.01
CA PRO A 645 30.53 10.84 -0.07
C PRO A 645 30.60 9.40 0.45
N LYS A 646 29.82 8.49 -0.13
CA LYS A 646 29.76 7.08 0.27
C LYS A 646 29.49 6.88 1.78
N SER A 647 28.82 7.81 2.43
CA SER A 647 28.55 7.72 3.87
C SER A 647 27.34 6.86 4.20
N VAL A 648 26.38 6.77 3.28
CA VAL A 648 25.13 6.07 3.54
C VAL A 648 25.08 4.78 2.73
N PRO A 649 25.08 3.62 3.40
CA PRO A 649 24.84 2.37 2.70
C PRO A 649 23.36 2.29 2.31
N ILE A 650 23.13 1.94 1.06
CA ILE A 650 21.86 1.59 0.42
C ILE A 650 21.93 0.13 0.00
N ARG A 651 20.77 -0.53 0.01
CA ARG A 651 20.65 -1.95 -0.28
C ARG A 651 20.13 -2.15 -1.69
N HIS A 652 20.83 -2.93 -2.50
CA HIS A 652 20.27 -3.48 -3.74
C HIS A 652 19.98 -4.96 -3.54
N MET A 653 18.85 -5.40 -4.09
CA MET A 653 18.43 -6.79 -4.02
C MET A 653 18.22 -7.30 -5.45
N GLU A 654 19.16 -8.09 -5.94
CA GLU A 654 19.09 -8.70 -7.27
C GLU A 654 18.82 -10.20 -7.13
N ARG A 655 17.96 -10.77 -7.97
CA ARG A 655 17.66 -12.21 -7.98
C ARG A 655 18.46 -12.91 -9.08
N TYR A 656 19.20 -13.98 -8.78
CA TYR A 656 19.67 -14.91 -9.83
C TYR A 656 19.36 -16.39 -9.51
N ALA A 657 19.95 -17.40 -10.18
CA ALA A 657 19.61 -18.86 -10.12
C ALA A 657 20.65 -19.75 -9.38
N ALA A 658 20.29 -20.63 -8.41
CA ALA A 658 21.23 -21.09 -7.35
C ALA A 658 22.33 -22.00 -7.90
N PRO A 659 23.63 -21.77 -7.58
CA PRO A 659 24.66 -22.71 -7.99
C PRO A 659 24.54 -24.01 -7.20
N SER A 660 25.07 -25.09 -7.77
CA SER A 660 25.17 -26.39 -7.11
C SER A 660 26.04 -26.31 -5.85
N ILE A 661 25.47 -26.64 -4.70
CA ILE A 661 26.18 -26.78 -3.41
C ILE A 661 26.67 -28.23 -3.30
N ALA A 662 27.93 -28.46 -2.93
CA ALA A 662 28.47 -29.79 -2.63
C ALA A 662 28.79 -29.90 -1.13
N VAL A 663 28.42 -31.02 -0.51
CA VAL A 663 28.53 -31.27 0.92
C VAL A 663 29.18 -32.64 1.15
N ASP A 664 30.24 -32.66 1.96
CA ASP A 664 31.06 -33.86 2.23
C ASP A 664 30.74 -34.53 3.58
N ASP A 665 29.88 -33.92 4.41
CA ASP A 665 29.43 -34.44 5.71
C ASP A 665 27.93 -34.18 5.93
N TRP A 666 27.31 -34.89 6.86
CA TRP A 666 25.87 -34.83 7.11
C TRP A 666 25.42 -33.43 7.53
N ILE A 667 24.32 -32.94 6.93
CA ILE A 667 23.70 -31.66 7.31
C ILE A 667 22.90 -31.87 8.60
N GLU A 668 23.35 -31.30 9.71
CA GLU A 668 22.64 -31.39 10.99
C GLU A 668 21.64 -30.25 11.22
N LYS A 669 21.72 -29.18 10.42
CA LYS A 669 20.84 -28.02 10.53
C LYS A 669 20.61 -27.39 9.17
N TYR A 670 19.34 -27.15 8.84
CA TYR A 670 18.91 -26.34 7.70
C TYR A 670 18.43 -24.99 8.21
N SER A 671 19.14 -23.93 7.85
CA SER A 671 18.78 -22.57 8.22
C SER A 671 18.26 -21.79 7.02
N PHE A 672 17.15 -21.10 7.21
CA PHE A 672 16.51 -20.28 6.19
C PHE A 672 16.12 -18.91 6.74
N VAL A 673 15.96 -17.96 5.83
CA VAL A 673 15.29 -16.68 6.08
C VAL A 673 13.98 -16.68 5.31
N VAL A 674 12.87 -16.59 6.04
CA VAL A 674 11.53 -16.40 5.49
C VAL A 674 11.30 -14.91 5.27
N ASP A 675 11.31 -14.54 4.00
CA ASP A 675 10.94 -13.25 3.46
C ASP A 675 9.40 -13.17 3.41
N ASP A 676 8.78 -12.72 4.50
CA ASP A 676 7.35 -12.36 4.61
C ASP A 676 7.21 -11.18 5.57
N LEU A 677 6.13 -10.40 5.48
CA LEU A 677 5.91 -9.23 6.33
C LEU A 677 5.81 -9.60 7.82
N MET A 678 5.09 -10.69 8.11
CA MET A 678 4.89 -11.19 9.47
C MET A 678 5.24 -12.69 9.51
N PRO A 679 6.53 -13.05 9.40
CA PRO A 679 6.94 -14.44 9.20
C PRO A 679 6.68 -15.34 10.42
N HIS A 680 6.51 -14.76 11.61
CA HIS A 680 6.06 -15.44 12.82
C HIS A 680 4.54 -15.71 12.86
N ARG A 681 3.81 -15.30 11.81
CA ARG A 681 2.37 -15.51 11.60
C ARG A 681 2.10 -16.36 10.36
N LEU A 682 3.07 -17.13 9.88
CA LEU A 682 2.80 -18.10 8.82
C LEU A 682 1.71 -19.07 9.30
N ARG A 683 0.75 -19.36 8.43
CA ARG A 683 -0.22 -20.44 8.66
C ARG A 683 0.44 -21.79 8.52
N GLN A 684 1.46 -21.86 7.67
CA GLN A 684 2.09 -23.12 7.36
C GLN A 684 3.51 -22.97 6.83
N ILE A 685 4.37 -23.91 7.22
CA ILE A 685 5.64 -24.19 6.56
C ILE A 685 5.79 -25.70 6.39
N ARG A 686 6.16 -26.15 5.19
CA ARG A 686 6.35 -27.57 4.84
C ARG A 686 7.74 -27.75 4.26
N MET A 687 8.40 -28.82 4.66
CA MET A 687 9.67 -29.26 4.08
C MET A 687 9.51 -30.66 3.53
N ASN A 688 9.96 -30.85 2.30
CA ASN A 688 10.00 -32.13 1.61
C ASN A 688 11.44 -32.43 1.22
N PHE A 689 11.94 -33.58 1.66
CA PHE A 689 13.28 -34.08 1.40
C PHE A 689 13.18 -35.23 0.40
N ASN A 690 13.71 -35.00 -0.80
CA ASN A 690 13.82 -36.00 -1.86
C ASN A 690 12.49 -36.70 -2.24
N TYR A 691 11.35 -36.05 -2.00
CA TYR A 691 10.01 -36.63 -2.15
C TYR A 691 9.78 -37.92 -1.36
N GLN A 692 10.54 -38.11 -0.29
CA GLN A 692 10.44 -39.28 0.58
C GLN A 692 10.00 -38.90 1.98
N GLU A 693 10.72 -38.00 2.63
CA GLU A 693 10.39 -37.56 3.97
C GLU A 693 9.80 -36.15 3.93
N GLU A 694 8.67 -35.99 4.58
CA GLU A 694 7.99 -34.70 4.65
C GLU A 694 7.61 -34.37 6.08
N ILE A 695 7.85 -33.10 6.43
CA ILE A 695 7.47 -32.53 7.71
C ILE A 695 6.77 -31.20 7.46
N ALA A 696 5.72 -30.92 8.23
CA ALA A 696 4.95 -29.70 8.13
C ALA A 696 4.60 -29.16 9.51
N TRP A 697 4.60 -27.84 9.64
CA TRP A 697 4.05 -27.12 10.77
C TRP A 697 2.81 -26.39 10.27
N GLU A 698 1.66 -26.69 10.86
CA GLU A 698 0.41 -25.97 10.63
C GLU A 698 0.10 -25.15 11.88
N CYS A 699 -0.03 -23.84 11.72
CA CYS A 699 -0.02 -22.88 12.82
C CYS A 699 -1.36 -22.13 12.93
N ASP A 700 -1.83 -21.99 14.16
CA ASP A 700 -3.00 -21.20 14.50
C ASP A 700 -2.60 -19.75 14.73
N ILE A 701 -2.86 -18.90 13.73
CA ILE A 701 -2.49 -17.48 13.78
C ILE A 701 -3.25 -16.68 14.86
N SER A 702 -4.32 -17.24 15.44
CA SER A 702 -5.06 -16.59 16.53
C SER A 702 -4.34 -16.68 17.89
N LYS A 703 -3.38 -17.61 18.03
CA LYS A 703 -2.57 -17.78 19.23
C LYS A 703 -1.31 -16.93 19.19
N ASP A 704 -0.73 -16.59 20.33
CA ASP A 704 0.59 -15.95 20.37
C ASP A 704 1.65 -16.88 19.74
N ALA A 705 2.53 -16.35 18.88
CA ALA A 705 3.59 -17.13 18.22
C ALA A 705 4.55 -17.80 19.22
N GLN A 706 4.68 -17.25 20.43
CA GLN A 706 5.48 -17.80 21.54
C GLN A 706 4.72 -18.81 22.41
N ALA A 707 3.41 -19.00 22.18
CA ALA A 707 2.64 -20.04 22.87
C ALA A 707 3.18 -21.42 22.50
N SER A 708 3.33 -22.31 23.48
CA SER A 708 3.89 -23.65 23.27
C SER A 708 3.03 -24.55 22.38
N ASP A 709 1.79 -24.13 22.09
CA ASP A 709 0.80 -24.83 21.29
C ASP A 709 0.33 -24.02 20.07
N ALA A 710 1.16 -23.11 19.59
CA ALA A 710 0.88 -22.27 18.41
C ALA A 710 0.77 -23.09 17.12
N CYS A 711 1.56 -24.16 16.98
CA CYS A 711 1.58 -25.00 15.78
C CYS A 711 1.48 -26.48 16.10
N VAL A 712 0.93 -27.25 15.15
CA VAL A 712 0.90 -28.71 15.15
C VAL A 712 1.91 -29.22 14.12
N VAL A 713 2.75 -30.17 14.54
CA VAL A 713 3.76 -30.81 13.68
C VAL A 713 3.18 -32.08 13.08
N TYR A 714 3.28 -32.20 11.76
CA TYR A 714 2.89 -33.37 11.01
C TYR A 714 4.07 -33.97 10.26
N LYS A 715 4.06 -35.29 10.10
CA LYS A 715 5.03 -36.02 9.29
C LYS A 715 4.35 -37.05 8.39
N ARG A 716 5.03 -37.37 7.30
CA ARG A 716 4.76 -38.56 6.51
C ARG A 716 6.03 -39.02 5.79
N SER A 717 6.05 -40.30 5.45
CA SER A 717 7.15 -40.95 4.73
C SER A 717 6.60 -41.65 3.49
N GLY A 718 7.35 -41.61 2.37
CA GLY A 718 7.02 -42.27 1.11
C GLY A 718 5.69 -41.83 0.47
N GLY A 719 5.19 -40.63 0.78
CA GLY A 719 3.89 -40.15 0.32
C GLY A 719 2.68 -40.79 1.02
N GLY A 720 2.89 -41.42 2.19
CA GLY A 720 1.82 -41.96 3.03
C GLY A 720 0.91 -40.89 3.63
N GLU A 721 0.00 -41.30 4.53
CA GLU A 721 -0.89 -40.37 5.22
C GLU A 721 -0.12 -39.46 6.19
N TRP A 722 -0.59 -38.22 6.33
CA TRP A 722 -0.07 -37.29 7.31
C TRP A 722 -0.52 -37.70 8.71
N ALA A 723 0.44 -37.82 9.63
CA ALA A 723 0.18 -38.07 11.05
C ALA A 723 0.77 -36.95 11.91
N VAL A 724 0.09 -36.61 13.01
CA VAL A 724 0.64 -35.72 14.03
C VAL A 724 1.85 -36.40 14.67
N ASP A 725 2.96 -35.69 14.76
CA ASP A 725 4.15 -36.19 15.42
C ASP A 725 4.08 -35.99 16.94
N SER A 726 3.46 -36.94 17.64
CA SER A 726 3.30 -36.90 19.10
C SER A 726 4.63 -36.96 19.87
N SER A 727 5.77 -37.22 19.20
CA SER A 727 7.08 -37.29 19.85
C SER A 727 7.74 -35.93 20.08
N VAL A 728 7.18 -34.85 19.52
CA VAL A 728 7.74 -33.50 19.58
C VAL A 728 6.84 -32.57 20.38
N GLY A 729 7.44 -31.74 21.24
CA GLY A 729 6.71 -30.74 22.03
C GLY A 729 5.66 -31.37 22.96
N ASP A 730 4.54 -30.68 23.14
CA ASP A 730 3.40 -31.20 23.90
C ASP A 730 2.46 -31.97 22.96
N ASN A 731 2.79 -33.25 22.75
CA ASN A 731 1.99 -34.18 21.94
C ASN A 731 1.80 -33.70 20.48
N GLY A 732 2.89 -33.24 19.87
CA GLY A 732 2.94 -32.68 18.51
C GLY A 732 2.69 -31.18 18.43
N ARG A 733 2.47 -30.51 19.58
CA ARG A 733 2.25 -29.07 19.64
C ARG A 733 3.52 -28.33 20.03
N VAL A 734 3.85 -27.28 19.28
CA VAL A 734 5.09 -26.50 19.43
C VAL A 734 4.84 -25.00 19.28
N ARG A 735 5.82 -24.19 19.70
CA ARG A 735 5.89 -22.77 19.35
C ARG A 735 6.03 -22.57 17.85
N HIS A 736 5.72 -21.38 17.37
CA HIS A 736 5.92 -21.05 15.95
C HIS A 736 7.40 -21.25 15.57
N PRO A 737 7.72 -22.03 14.52
CA PRO A 737 9.10 -22.41 14.22
C PRO A 737 9.90 -21.28 13.55
N VAL A 738 9.21 -20.29 13.00
CA VAL A 738 9.81 -19.10 12.38
C VAL A 738 9.74 -17.91 13.32
N GLN A 739 10.87 -17.22 13.49
CA GLN A 739 10.99 -16.05 14.34
C GLN A 739 10.44 -14.79 13.67
N LYS A 740 10.22 -13.71 14.45
CA LYS A 740 9.69 -12.44 13.92
C LYS A 740 10.62 -11.79 12.90
N ASN A 741 11.94 -11.97 13.02
CA ASN A 741 12.95 -11.54 12.05
C ASN A 741 13.05 -12.43 10.80
N GLY A 742 12.20 -13.46 10.67
CA GLY A 742 12.19 -14.38 9.53
C GLY A 742 13.11 -15.60 9.66
N ILE A 743 13.91 -15.71 10.72
CA ILE A 743 14.82 -16.87 10.88
C ILE A 743 13.99 -18.14 11.11
N PHE A 744 14.29 -19.17 10.31
CA PHE A 744 13.75 -20.51 10.44
C PHE A 744 14.88 -21.53 10.48
N ASP A 745 14.98 -22.24 11.60
CA ASP A 745 16.02 -23.24 11.83
C ASP A 745 15.38 -24.62 12.01
N PHE A 746 15.72 -25.54 11.11
CA PHE A 746 15.29 -26.94 11.17
C PHE A 746 16.47 -27.85 11.53
N GLU A 747 16.37 -28.50 12.67
CA GLU A 747 17.34 -29.50 13.15
C GLU A 747 16.67 -30.88 13.14
N PRO A 748 16.96 -31.75 12.15
CA PRO A 748 16.27 -33.03 11.96
C PRO A 748 16.15 -33.89 13.22
N ARG A 749 17.22 -33.95 14.03
CA ARG A 749 17.27 -34.78 15.24
C ARG A 749 16.28 -34.34 16.32
N LYS A 750 15.97 -33.04 16.43
CA LYS A 750 14.94 -32.52 17.34
C LYS A 750 13.53 -33.01 16.97
N TYR A 751 13.37 -33.42 15.71
CA TYR A 751 12.16 -33.99 15.17
C TYR A 751 12.39 -35.47 14.87
N GLY A 752 13.05 -36.24 15.74
CA GLY A 752 13.08 -37.71 15.65
C GLY A 752 13.82 -38.34 14.46
N TYR A 753 14.42 -37.55 13.55
CA TYR A 753 15.26 -38.06 12.46
C TYR A 753 16.67 -38.36 12.98
N SER A 754 16.83 -39.43 13.76
CA SER A 754 18.12 -39.86 14.29
C SER A 754 19.06 -40.41 13.20
N ASN A 755 18.48 -41.00 12.15
CA ASN A 755 19.16 -41.44 10.94
C ASN A 755 18.97 -40.43 9.80
N LEU A 756 20.02 -39.65 9.52
CA LEU A 756 19.97 -38.60 8.50
C LEU A 756 19.96 -39.12 7.05
N LEU A 757 20.26 -40.42 6.83
CA LEU A 757 20.09 -41.08 5.52
C LEU A 757 18.66 -40.99 4.98
N LEU A 758 17.67 -40.85 5.87
CA LEU A 758 16.27 -40.69 5.48
C LEU A 758 16.03 -39.34 4.79
N LEU A 759 16.81 -38.31 5.13
CA LEU A 759 16.69 -36.97 4.55
C LEU A 759 17.74 -36.68 3.48
N GLN A 760 18.92 -37.28 3.61
CA GLN A 760 20.10 -36.98 2.77
C GLN A 760 20.57 -38.27 2.09
N LYS A 761 20.34 -38.35 0.79
CA LYS A 761 20.74 -39.47 -0.06
C LYS A 761 22.11 -39.21 -0.63
N ASP A 762 22.89 -40.27 -0.84
CA ASP A 762 24.12 -40.13 -1.62
C ASP A 762 23.81 -39.54 -3.00
N ASN A 763 24.66 -38.61 -3.45
CA ASN A 763 24.53 -37.81 -4.67
C ASN A 763 23.50 -36.65 -4.60
N GLN A 764 22.65 -36.49 -5.61
CA GLN A 764 21.78 -35.31 -5.73
C GLN A 764 20.61 -35.36 -4.75
N ASN A 765 20.47 -34.29 -3.98
CA ASN A 765 19.39 -34.06 -3.05
C ASN A 765 18.55 -32.85 -3.44
N THR A 766 17.28 -32.90 -3.08
CA THR A 766 16.33 -31.80 -3.23
C THR A 766 15.62 -31.54 -1.91
N VAL A 767 15.62 -30.29 -1.45
CA VAL A 767 14.76 -29.80 -0.38
C VAL A 767 13.73 -28.88 -1.00
N THR A 768 12.45 -29.22 -0.88
CA THR A 768 11.36 -28.32 -1.27
C THR A 768 10.77 -27.70 -0.02
N VAL A 769 10.75 -26.37 0.05
CA VAL A 769 10.11 -25.62 1.14
C VAL A 769 8.86 -24.95 0.59
N SER A 770 7.72 -25.20 1.22
CA SER A 770 6.44 -24.56 0.89
C SER A 770 5.95 -23.76 2.08
N THR A 771 5.50 -22.53 1.86
CA THR A 771 5.02 -21.64 2.92
C THR A 771 3.66 -21.08 2.56
N VAL A 772 2.84 -20.83 3.59
CA VAL A 772 1.56 -20.12 3.51
C VAL A 772 1.57 -19.02 4.57
N ASN A 773 1.44 -17.77 4.16
CA ASN A 773 1.49 -16.64 5.07
C ASN A 773 0.15 -16.36 5.77
N LYS A 774 0.13 -15.30 6.60
CA LYS A 774 -1.04 -14.87 7.40
C LYS A 774 -2.32 -14.73 6.55
N ILE A 775 -2.19 -14.25 5.31
CA ILE A 775 -3.35 -14.02 4.43
C ILE A 775 -3.65 -15.16 3.46
N GLY A 776 -2.98 -16.30 3.60
CA GLY A 776 -3.22 -17.47 2.74
C GLY A 776 -2.49 -17.44 1.40
N LEU A 777 -1.61 -16.46 1.15
CA LEU A 777 -0.73 -16.50 -0.01
C LEU A 777 0.33 -17.57 0.21
N SER A 778 0.54 -18.39 -0.82
CA SER A 778 1.48 -19.51 -0.77
C SER A 778 2.59 -19.39 -1.79
N ASN A 779 3.73 -20.00 -1.46
CA ASN A 779 4.83 -20.16 -2.38
C ASN A 779 5.55 -21.48 -2.12
N THR A 780 6.29 -21.95 -3.12
CA THR A 780 7.08 -23.17 -3.02
C THR A 780 8.42 -22.96 -3.71
N GLN A 781 9.50 -23.23 -3.00
CA GLN A 781 10.85 -23.14 -3.53
C GLN A 781 11.60 -24.45 -3.36
N ARG A 782 12.55 -24.69 -4.26
CA ARG A 782 13.36 -25.91 -4.29
C ARG A 782 14.83 -25.54 -4.22
N PHE A 783 15.53 -26.23 -3.35
CA PHE A 783 16.97 -26.14 -3.17
C PHE A 783 17.59 -27.47 -3.55
N TYR A 784 18.63 -27.43 -4.37
CA TYR A 784 19.37 -28.62 -4.79
C TYR A 784 20.78 -28.59 -4.22
N TYR A 785 21.24 -29.73 -3.71
CA TYR A 785 22.62 -29.91 -3.26
C TYR A 785 23.11 -31.31 -3.60
N LEU A 786 24.42 -31.46 -3.80
CA LEU A 786 25.09 -32.74 -3.92
C LEU A 786 25.63 -33.11 -2.55
N PHE A 787 25.30 -34.30 -2.07
CA PHE A 787 25.82 -34.89 -0.86
C PHE A 787 26.66 -36.10 -1.23
N LYS A 788 27.80 -36.29 -0.58
CA LYS A 788 28.56 -37.53 -0.71
C LYS A 788 28.74 -38.12 0.67
N ALA A 789 28.13 -39.27 0.92
CA ALA A 789 28.35 -40.00 2.17
C ALA A 789 29.81 -40.46 2.20
N THR A 790 30.61 -39.92 3.12
CA THR A 790 32.00 -40.35 3.34
C THR A 790 32.13 -41.33 4.49
#